data_AF-A0A0G4GDC2-F1
#
_entry.id   AF-A0A0G4GDC2-F1
#
_cell.length_a   1.000
_cell.length_b   1.000
_cell.length_c   1.000
_cell.angle_alpha   90.00
_cell.angle_beta   90.00
_cell.angle_gamma   90.00
#
_symmetry.space_group_name_H-M   'P 1'
#
loop_
_entity.id
_entity.type
_entity.pdbx_description
1 polymer ?
#
loop_
_entity_poly.entity_id
_entity_poly.type
_entity_poly.pdbx_seq_one_letter_code
_entity_poly.pdbx_strand_id
1 'polypeptide(L)'
;MRSATVTGFCLVDMRPAASSRLTCVLWVLLTSVMHIMTLGTSHKKMAMMRRAHEGRALSGSAFIAGGPEQASVSVIGGHRHNAKRLQVLESSTSPLVSLHRFIARRQTATADAARWPHGESRTVPNSSSRSDDGKEDREEYEALLIRLQEEGQVSFYAAVKQLGVSGWVAVGKPLPELPEPAELADSSTRGLAETKRVVELTRDHLYRPAEVPLRPLESDDSPDFIGRRFVDTAYDLLLPEYHQYWDTRNDRIMPMLFTRFSRGGKTRTLREMGTKLREEGIPVIQISFNDETAYTVEEVRLLPSLNDSLFMRVAWAARTPTAIEEVADAAGVAMDKLKFDKWIMHASINEQTILDWLGTEGAVLLIDELNNFVTRDERRSNAENEVGKWLKDVFLLKGNRYFAFSSHVNRPFADLSKFLQSPSRRTVLSPSLPRIEKEDLELVSGRLYLYGANTAQICWAGRSPALLWEWSRTDLLPKFLIKCLPQLALRGPTDAVRILWSVIDTAVSGTEPRYGLREWEELLDVFKEDGLGEEVFVWPPCYLYYVLDKLAQRPEDLGSLVVSGLNAAAANLWKLNTADDESGDQWEGPCAAALCLRLIQSDLRKDDPDAQDQIAALPKDLHNTLPPAVIRSQCSFGTRIRNSDWTTLSDVVEAFVKQGGYLSQALRDHPELAEGCAAFFVKPSNNQFETYDLFIFVTEDGKLTQVWGYQCKRGDELPEDTESIAADLSGDISHPLPVEPALLAKCPELSSVKMVSVWMRGGVGPQAKARVVQVNGMPIKSLEVT
;
A
#
# COMPACT_ATOMS: atom_id res chain seq x y z
N MET A 1 -40.22 52.58 -47.60
CA MET A 1 -41.47 51.79 -47.65
C MET A 1 -41.11 50.32 -47.57
N ARG A 2 -41.58 49.63 -46.51
CA ARG A 2 -41.83 48.17 -46.29
C ARG A 2 -40.75 47.17 -46.79
N SER A 3 -40.32 46.11 -46.09
CA SER A 3 -40.61 45.44 -44.80
C SER A 3 -39.75 44.17 -44.77
N ALA A 4 -39.19 43.82 -43.60
CA ALA A 4 -38.88 42.49 -42.98
C ALA A 4 -38.50 41.27 -43.88
N THR A 5 -37.56 40.38 -43.53
CA THR A 5 -37.32 39.76 -42.21
C THR A 5 -35.91 39.16 -42.14
N VAL A 6 -35.22 39.38 -41.02
CA VAL A 6 -33.97 38.72 -40.61
C VAL A 6 -34.33 37.77 -39.47
N THR A 7 -33.94 36.49 -39.56
CA THR A 7 -33.97 35.54 -38.44
C THR A 7 -32.56 35.02 -38.21
N GLY A 8 -31.93 35.52 -37.15
CA GLY A 8 -30.77 34.91 -36.53
C GLY A 8 -31.21 33.73 -35.65
N PHE A 9 -30.45 32.64 -35.70
CA PHE A 9 -30.56 31.54 -34.75
C PHE A 9 -29.44 31.65 -33.72
N CYS A 10 -29.83 31.62 -32.45
CA CYS A 10 -28.98 31.61 -31.28
C CYS A 10 -28.10 30.36 -31.23
N LEU A 11 -26.81 30.57 -30.98
CA LEU A 11 -25.89 29.57 -30.43
C LEU A 11 -26.41 29.12 -29.06
N VAL A 12 -26.76 27.84 -28.95
CA VAL A 12 -26.98 27.17 -27.67
C VAL A 12 -25.64 26.68 -27.16
N ASP A 13 -25.31 27.23 -26.00
CA ASP A 13 -24.24 26.90 -25.07
C ASP A 13 -24.18 25.39 -24.78
N MET A 14 -23.25 24.67 -25.42
CA MET A 14 -22.95 23.27 -25.08
C MET A 14 -21.93 23.24 -23.94
N ARG A 15 -22.45 23.07 -22.72
CA ARG A 15 -21.68 22.61 -21.56
C ARG A 15 -20.95 21.30 -21.91
N PRO A 16 -19.68 21.11 -21.51
CA PRO A 16 -19.03 19.83 -21.70
C PRO A 16 -19.70 18.78 -20.78
N ALA A 17 -20.27 17.76 -21.42
CA ALA A 17 -20.86 16.62 -20.77
C ALA A 17 -19.77 15.77 -20.09
N ALA A 18 -20.13 15.27 -18.91
CA ALA A 18 -19.33 14.37 -18.09
C ALA A 18 -18.96 13.08 -18.83
N SER A 19 -17.66 12.84 -19.04
CA SER A 19 -17.11 11.52 -19.34
C SER A 19 -15.68 11.37 -18.81
N SER A 20 -15.50 11.33 -17.48
CA SER A 20 -14.20 11.10 -16.84
C SER A 20 -14.14 9.85 -15.94
N ARG A 21 -15.10 8.92 -16.07
CA ARG A 21 -15.18 7.69 -15.25
C ARG A 21 -14.32 6.51 -15.71
N LEU A 22 -13.32 6.70 -16.59
CA LEU A 22 -12.78 5.58 -17.40
C LEU A 22 -11.29 5.24 -17.23
N THR A 23 -10.53 5.92 -16.36
CA THR A 23 -9.07 5.84 -16.41
C THR A 23 -8.36 5.10 -15.27
N CYS A 24 -9.03 4.58 -14.24
CA CYS A 24 -8.34 4.27 -12.96
C CYS A 24 -7.74 2.84 -12.82
N VAL A 25 -8.04 1.89 -13.71
CA VAL A 25 -8.05 0.45 -13.35
C VAL A 25 -6.89 -0.40 -13.92
N LEU A 26 -6.01 0.23 -14.70
CA LEU A 26 -4.63 -0.21 -14.95
C LEU A 26 -3.62 0.82 -14.38
N TRP A 27 -4.16 1.93 -13.86
CA TRP A 27 -3.46 3.15 -13.52
C TRP A 27 -2.76 3.01 -12.17
N VAL A 28 -3.30 2.29 -11.18
CA VAL A 28 -2.69 2.20 -9.84
C VAL A 28 -1.31 1.49 -9.81
N LEU A 29 -1.18 0.34 -10.47
CA LEU A 29 0.10 -0.38 -10.59
C LEU A 29 1.04 0.24 -11.64
N LEU A 30 0.48 0.82 -12.71
CA LEU A 30 1.30 1.39 -13.79
C LEU A 30 1.65 2.87 -13.58
N THR A 31 0.89 3.73 -12.91
CA THR A 31 1.26 5.15 -12.69
C THR A 31 2.50 5.32 -11.84
N SER A 32 2.65 4.48 -10.80
CA SER A 32 3.86 4.45 -9.99
C SER A 32 5.11 4.09 -10.81
N VAL A 33 4.90 3.34 -11.91
CA VAL A 33 5.92 2.77 -12.81
C VAL A 33 6.15 3.67 -14.06
N MET A 34 5.11 4.33 -14.58
CA MET A 34 5.08 5.00 -15.89
C MET A 34 5.68 6.41 -15.91
N HIS A 35 5.58 7.15 -14.81
CA HIS A 35 6.00 8.56 -14.80
C HIS A 35 7.52 8.73 -14.78
N ILE A 36 8.26 7.73 -14.27
CA ILE A 36 9.69 7.86 -13.97
C ILE A 36 10.56 7.30 -15.09
N MET A 37 10.13 6.21 -15.74
CA MET A 37 10.98 5.52 -16.73
C MET A 37 11.53 6.46 -17.77
N THR A 38 10.75 7.43 -18.25
CA THR A 38 11.06 8.25 -19.44
C THR A 38 12.35 9.07 -19.45
N LEU A 39 13.01 9.33 -18.32
CA LEU A 39 14.10 10.31 -18.28
C LEU A 39 15.54 9.77 -18.33
N GLY A 40 15.77 8.49 -18.07
CA GLY A 40 17.13 7.90 -18.18
C GLY A 40 17.78 8.15 -19.56
N THR A 41 16.96 8.12 -20.63
CA THR A 41 17.44 8.21 -22.01
C THR A 41 17.75 9.64 -22.44
N SER A 42 17.00 10.62 -21.91
CA SER A 42 17.21 12.04 -22.20
C SER A 42 18.45 12.59 -21.48
N HIS A 43 18.76 12.08 -20.28
CA HIS A 43 19.93 12.51 -19.51
C HIS A 43 21.26 12.03 -20.09
N LYS A 44 21.37 10.84 -20.68
CA LYS A 44 22.58 10.46 -21.44
C LYS A 44 22.77 11.32 -22.68
N LYS A 45 21.68 11.69 -23.36
CA LYS A 45 21.72 12.56 -24.55
C LYS A 45 22.10 14.01 -24.17
N MET A 46 21.58 14.55 -23.06
CA MET A 46 21.98 15.87 -22.53
C MET A 46 23.35 15.88 -21.86
N ALA A 47 23.80 14.81 -21.21
CA ALA A 47 25.14 14.69 -20.64
C ALA A 47 26.21 14.49 -21.74
N MET A 48 25.89 13.76 -22.82
CA MET A 48 26.71 13.73 -24.04
C MET A 48 26.72 15.10 -24.73
N MET A 49 25.56 15.78 -24.84
CA MET A 49 25.51 17.12 -25.44
C MET A 49 26.20 18.20 -24.60
N ARG A 50 26.18 18.11 -23.26
CA ARG A 50 26.96 19.00 -22.38
C ARG A 50 28.47 18.75 -22.48
N ARG A 51 28.92 17.50 -22.56
CA ARG A 51 30.33 17.18 -22.86
C ARG A 51 30.76 17.61 -24.27
N ALA A 52 29.84 17.64 -25.23
CA ALA A 52 30.10 18.18 -26.57
C ALA A 52 30.11 19.72 -26.61
N HIS A 53 29.35 20.39 -25.74
CA HIS A 53 29.29 21.85 -25.66
C HIS A 53 30.38 22.48 -24.79
N GLU A 54 30.91 21.78 -23.79
CA GLU A 54 32.07 22.23 -22.99
C GLU A 54 33.39 22.26 -23.79
N GLY A 55 33.41 21.69 -25.00
CA GLY A 55 34.52 21.81 -25.97
C GLY A 55 34.50 23.08 -26.84
N ARG A 56 33.49 23.96 -26.71
CA ARG A 56 33.41 25.23 -27.45
C ARG A 56 32.84 26.36 -26.60
N ALA A 57 33.71 27.01 -25.84
CA ALA A 57 33.51 28.40 -25.43
C ALA A 57 34.54 29.25 -26.17
N LEU A 58 34.10 30.26 -26.94
CA LEU A 58 34.75 31.57 -27.06
C LEU A 58 33.83 32.56 -27.81
N SER A 59 33.68 33.75 -27.21
CA SER A 59 32.98 34.97 -27.66
C SER A 59 31.44 34.89 -27.69
N GLY A 60 30.66 35.87 -27.28
CA GLY A 60 30.94 37.25 -26.89
C GLY A 60 29.72 37.87 -26.19
N SER A 61 29.91 39.12 -25.83
CA SER A 61 29.16 40.01 -24.92
C SER A 61 27.76 40.49 -25.36
N ALA A 62 26.98 40.91 -24.34
CA ALA A 62 26.22 42.17 -24.23
C ALA A 62 24.66 42.21 -24.44
N PHE A 63 23.99 42.62 -23.35
CA PHE A 63 23.04 43.76 -23.20
C PHE A 63 21.48 43.65 -23.37
N ILE A 64 20.80 44.20 -22.34
CA ILE A 64 19.51 44.96 -22.19
C ILE A 64 18.13 44.25 -22.02
N ALA A 65 17.63 44.41 -20.78
CA ALA A 65 16.32 44.88 -20.27
C ALA A 65 14.99 44.78 -21.06
N GLY A 66 13.91 44.53 -20.32
CA GLY A 66 12.52 44.89 -20.68
C GLY A 66 11.49 44.30 -19.71
N GLY A 67 10.79 45.16 -18.98
CA GLY A 67 9.88 44.85 -17.87
C GLY A 67 8.45 44.37 -18.23
N PRO A 68 7.54 44.36 -17.23
CA PRO A 68 6.40 43.45 -17.12
C PRO A 68 5.04 44.09 -17.48
N GLU A 69 4.01 43.27 -17.71
CA GLU A 69 2.62 43.72 -17.60
C GLU A 69 1.73 42.73 -16.84
N GLN A 70 0.95 43.33 -15.93
CA GLN A 70 -0.06 42.77 -15.05
C GLN A 70 -1.37 42.55 -15.80
N ALA A 71 -2.19 41.60 -15.34
CA ALA A 71 -3.64 41.68 -15.52
C ALA A 71 -4.36 41.10 -14.29
N SER A 72 -5.16 41.96 -13.67
CA SER A 72 -6.00 41.75 -12.50
C SER A 72 -7.41 41.25 -12.86
N VAL A 73 -7.89 40.31 -12.04
CA VAL A 73 -9.23 40.19 -11.41
C VAL A 73 -10.46 40.83 -12.10
N SER A 74 -11.51 40.03 -12.30
CA SER A 74 -12.88 40.48 -11.99
C SER A 74 -13.78 39.31 -11.55
N VAL A 75 -14.55 39.60 -10.50
CA VAL A 75 -15.53 38.77 -9.79
C VAL A 75 -16.91 39.09 -10.32
N ILE A 76 -17.75 38.08 -10.59
CA ILE A 76 -19.22 38.23 -10.61
C ILE A 76 -19.87 37.00 -9.97
N GLY A 77 -20.66 37.26 -8.91
CA GLY A 77 -21.49 36.27 -8.23
C GLY A 77 -22.89 36.12 -8.84
N GLY A 78 -23.60 35.06 -8.42
CA GLY A 78 -25.01 34.86 -8.78
C GLY A 78 -25.64 33.63 -8.12
N HIS A 79 -26.52 33.89 -7.15
CA HIS A 79 -27.41 32.94 -6.46
C HIS A 79 -28.36 32.14 -7.39
N ARG A 80 -28.73 30.91 -7.00
CA ARG A 80 -30.13 30.54 -6.62
C ARG A 80 -30.32 29.05 -6.24
N HIS A 81 -31.29 28.87 -5.33
CA HIS A 81 -31.86 27.67 -4.73
C HIS A 81 -32.34 26.55 -5.68
N ASN A 82 -32.30 25.29 -5.22
CA ASN A 82 -33.53 24.53 -4.91
C ASN A 82 -33.26 23.23 -4.14
N ALA A 83 -34.03 23.04 -3.07
CA ALA A 83 -34.13 21.82 -2.28
C ALA A 83 -35.18 20.87 -2.87
N LYS A 84 -34.97 19.55 -2.78
CA LYS A 84 -36.06 18.57 -2.75
C LYS A 84 -35.71 17.35 -1.88
N ARG A 85 -36.74 16.90 -1.19
CA ARG A 85 -36.84 15.88 -0.13
C ARG A 85 -36.53 14.45 -0.57
N LEU A 86 -35.84 13.74 0.33
CA LEU A 86 -36.17 12.45 0.95
C LEU A 86 -37.29 11.60 0.33
N GLN A 87 -36.96 10.35 0.01
CA GLN A 87 -37.82 9.21 0.32
C GLN A 87 -36.97 8.03 0.83
N VAL A 88 -37.39 7.56 2.01
CA VAL A 88 -36.91 6.40 2.75
C VAL A 88 -37.57 5.15 2.17
N LEU A 89 -36.81 4.06 2.03
CA LEU A 89 -37.36 2.71 1.87
C LEU A 89 -36.50 1.75 2.70
N GLU A 90 -37.13 1.24 3.74
CA GLU A 90 -36.61 0.18 4.61
C GLU A 90 -36.87 -1.21 4.02
N SER A 91 -36.09 -2.16 4.54
CA SER A 91 -36.29 -3.62 4.60
C SER A 91 -35.79 -4.47 3.43
N SER A 92 -34.79 -5.32 3.68
CA SER A 92 -35.01 -6.76 3.97
C SER A 92 -33.69 -7.55 4.16
N THR A 93 -33.53 -8.11 5.36
CA THR A 93 -33.02 -9.46 5.72
C THR A 93 -31.89 -10.17 4.92
N SER A 94 -30.71 -10.26 5.56
CA SER A 94 -29.69 -11.34 5.68
C SER A 94 -29.55 -12.48 4.64
N PRO A 95 -28.31 -12.76 4.14
CA PRO A 95 -27.94 -14.03 3.52
C PRO A 95 -26.75 -14.72 4.24
N LEU A 96 -27.01 -15.77 5.02
CA LEU A 96 -25.99 -16.65 5.63
C LEU A 96 -26.00 -18.08 5.04
N VAL A 97 -26.74 -18.31 3.93
CA VAL A 97 -27.02 -19.66 3.42
C VAL A 97 -26.14 -20.07 2.22
N SER A 98 -25.52 -19.12 1.48
CA SER A 98 -24.76 -19.45 0.27
C SER A 98 -23.37 -20.05 0.51
N LEU A 99 -22.73 -19.78 1.66
CA LEU A 99 -21.34 -20.21 1.94
C LEU A 99 -21.20 -21.70 2.27
N HIS A 100 -22.27 -22.37 2.72
CA HIS A 100 -22.23 -23.80 3.05
C HIS A 100 -22.10 -24.71 1.81
N ARG A 101 -22.37 -24.22 0.60
CA ARG A 101 -22.16 -24.99 -0.65
C ARG A 101 -20.69 -25.05 -1.07
N PHE A 102 -19.85 -24.13 -0.60
CA PHE A 102 -18.41 -24.09 -0.90
C PHE A 102 -17.66 -25.28 -0.27
N ILE A 103 -18.02 -25.67 0.96
CA ILE A 103 -17.33 -26.74 1.70
C ILE A 103 -17.77 -28.15 1.24
N ALA A 104 -19.01 -28.30 0.78
CA ALA A 104 -19.58 -29.61 0.44
C ALA A 104 -19.11 -30.19 -0.90
N ARG A 105 -18.63 -29.37 -1.85
CA ARG A 105 -18.16 -29.84 -3.17
C ARG A 105 -16.69 -30.28 -3.22
N ARG A 106 -15.88 -29.92 -2.22
CA ARG A 106 -14.43 -30.23 -2.18
C ARG A 106 -14.06 -31.41 -1.28
N GLN A 107 -14.99 -31.99 -0.54
CA GLN A 107 -14.72 -33.06 0.45
C GLN A 107 -15.20 -34.47 0.07
N THR A 108 -15.61 -34.75 -1.16
CA THR A 108 -15.98 -36.11 -1.58
C THR A 108 -14.88 -36.79 -2.39
N ALA A 109 -13.79 -37.18 -1.72
CA ALA A 109 -12.86 -38.21 -2.19
C ALA A 109 -12.02 -38.78 -1.04
N THR A 110 -12.68 -39.29 0.02
CA THR A 110 -12.23 -40.42 0.86
C THR A 110 -13.22 -40.56 2.02
N ALA A 111 -14.21 -41.42 1.86
CA ALA A 111 -15.00 -41.93 2.97
C ALA A 111 -15.15 -43.43 2.78
N ASP A 112 -14.44 -44.22 3.59
CA ASP A 112 -14.85 -45.56 3.99
C ASP A 112 -14.02 -46.00 5.20
N ALA A 113 -14.62 -45.94 6.39
CA ALA A 113 -14.75 -47.09 7.29
C ALA A 113 -15.07 -46.67 8.75
N ALA A 114 -16.04 -47.41 9.30
CA ALA A 114 -16.25 -47.75 10.71
C ALA A 114 -17.01 -46.76 11.65
N ARG A 115 -18.25 -47.19 11.91
CA ARG A 115 -19.11 -46.85 13.05
C ARG A 115 -18.41 -47.00 14.40
N TRP A 116 -18.74 -46.12 15.34
CA TRP A 116 -18.53 -46.28 16.78
C TRP A 116 -19.87 -46.24 17.53
N PRO A 117 -20.08 -47.05 18.58
CA PRO A 117 -21.07 -46.78 19.61
C PRO A 117 -20.43 -46.34 20.94
N HIS A 118 -21.27 -45.72 21.78
CA HIS A 118 -21.01 -45.16 23.10
C HIS A 118 -20.42 -46.15 24.13
N GLY A 119 -19.65 -45.64 25.10
CA GLY A 119 -19.36 -46.34 26.36
C GLY A 119 -18.22 -45.75 27.20
N GLU A 120 -18.59 -45.28 28.38
CA GLU A 120 -17.86 -44.83 29.57
C GLU A 120 -16.44 -45.36 29.92
N SER A 121 -15.75 -44.47 30.67
CA SER A 121 -14.89 -44.71 31.84
C SER A 121 -13.38 -44.92 31.67
N ARG A 122 -12.67 -44.04 32.39
CA ARG A 122 -11.31 -44.09 32.97
C ARG A 122 -10.46 -45.33 32.68
N THR A 123 -9.28 -45.09 32.13
CA THR A 123 -7.99 -45.40 32.77
C THR A 123 -6.85 -44.77 31.96
N VAL A 124 -5.84 -44.29 32.67
CA VAL A 124 -4.58 -43.78 32.11
C VAL A 124 -3.77 -44.96 31.58
N PRO A 125 -3.17 -44.85 30.39
CA PRO A 125 -1.90 -45.52 30.16
C PRO A 125 -0.82 -44.54 29.67
N ASN A 126 0.31 -44.59 30.38
CA ASN A 126 1.61 -44.19 29.85
C ASN A 126 1.83 -44.81 28.47
N SER A 127 2.12 -43.98 27.47
CA SER A 127 2.79 -44.45 26.26
C SER A 127 3.78 -43.39 25.77
N SER A 128 5.05 -43.70 25.96
CA SER A 128 6.17 -43.13 25.23
C SER A 128 6.04 -43.53 23.76
N SER A 129 5.64 -42.58 22.91
CA SER A 129 5.91 -42.63 21.47
C SER A 129 6.97 -41.58 21.18
N ARG A 130 8.17 -42.04 20.81
CA ARG A 130 9.23 -41.19 20.26
C ARG A 130 8.79 -40.77 18.86
N SER A 131 8.57 -39.48 18.64
CA SER A 131 8.60 -38.88 17.30
C SER A 131 10.07 -38.88 16.84
N ASP A 132 10.32 -39.43 15.65
CA ASP A 132 11.66 -39.78 15.14
C ASP A 132 12.31 -38.62 14.35
N ASP A 133 11.82 -37.39 14.51
CA ASP A 133 12.15 -36.32 13.57
C ASP A 133 13.09 -35.24 14.14
N GLY A 134 13.40 -35.25 15.45
CA GLY A 134 14.34 -34.31 16.11
C GLY A 134 14.04 -32.81 15.94
N LYS A 135 12.98 -32.47 15.20
CA LYS A 135 12.58 -31.13 14.80
C LYS A 135 11.82 -30.43 15.90
N GLU A 136 10.96 -31.17 16.59
CA GLU A 136 10.19 -30.70 17.76
C GLU A 136 11.14 -30.29 18.90
N ASP A 137 12.19 -31.08 19.17
CA ASP A 137 13.19 -30.74 20.18
C ASP A 137 14.00 -29.48 19.81
N ARG A 138 14.24 -29.26 18.52
CA ARG A 138 14.94 -28.06 18.06
C ARG A 138 14.08 -26.80 18.17
N GLU A 139 12.80 -26.90 17.82
CA GLU A 139 11.84 -25.79 17.93
C GLU A 139 11.60 -25.43 19.40
N GLU A 140 11.46 -26.41 20.29
CA GLU A 140 11.36 -26.17 21.74
C GLU A 140 12.63 -25.54 22.32
N TYR A 141 13.81 -25.98 21.88
CA TYR A 141 15.10 -25.39 22.29
C TYR A 141 15.25 -23.94 21.83
N GLU A 142 14.90 -23.64 20.57
CA GLU A 142 14.96 -22.28 20.02
C GLU A 142 13.94 -21.35 20.72
N ALA A 143 12.73 -21.84 21.00
CA ALA A 143 11.72 -21.09 21.76
C ALA A 143 12.16 -20.77 23.20
N LEU A 144 12.85 -21.71 23.87
CA LEU A 144 13.42 -21.50 25.20
C LEU A 144 14.50 -20.41 25.19
N LEU A 145 15.41 -20.41 24.21
CA LEU A 145 16.45 -19.39 24.09
C LEU A 145 15.87 -17.99 23.88
N ILE A 146 14.81 -17.86 23.08
CA ILE A 146 14.10 -16.59 22.87
C ILE A 146 13.49 -16.11 24.17
N ARG A 147 12.75 -16.97 24.88
CA ARG A 147 12.11 -16.61 26.16
C ARG A 147 13.13 -16.16 27.21
N LEU A 148 14.23 -16.90 27.39
CA LEU A 148 15.29 -16.52 28.34
C LEU A 148 15.96 -15.19 28.00
N GLN A 149 16.04 -14.86 26.71
CA GLN A 149 16.58 -13.58 26.23
C GLN A 149 15.59 -12.43 26.48
N GLU A 150 14.30 -12.63 26.22
CA GLU A 150 13.23 -11.64 26.46
C GLU A 150 13.05 -11.34 27.96
N GLU A 151 13.19 -12.36 28.81
CA GLU A 151 13.08 -12.23 30.27
C GLU A 151 14.38 -11.70 30.94
N GLY A 152 15.44 -11.42 30.17
CA GLY A 152 16.70 -10.90 30.70
C GLY A 152 17.48 -11.91 31.57
N GLN A 153 17.22 -13.21 31.43
CA GLN A 153 17.85 -14.30 32.20
C GLN A 153 19.21 -14.68 31.60
N VAL A 154 20.16 -13.74 31.61
CA VAL A 154 21.45 -13.82 30.90
C VAL A 154 22.28 -15.06 31.30
N SER A 155 22.26 -15.45 32.58
CA SER A 155 22.99 -16.62 33.10
C SER A 155 22.42 -17.95 32.61
N PHE A 156 21.09 -18.09 32.60
CA PHE A 156 20.40 -19.29 32.10
C PHE A 156 20.48 -19.39 30.58
N TYR A 157 20.34 -18.26 29.86
CA TYR A 157 20.55 -18.21 28.43
C TYR A 157 21.95 -18.73 28.05
N ALA A 158 23.00 -18.26 28.73
CA ALA A 158 24.36 -18.71 28.49
C ALA A 158 24.54 -20.22 28.77
N ALA A 159 23.95 -20.73 29.86
CA ALA A 159 24.02 -22.14 30.23
C ALA A 159 23.29 -23.06 29.22
N VAL A 160 22.06 -22.71 28.83
CA VAL A 160 21.26 -23.47 27.85
C VAL A 160 21.88 -23.41 26.45
N LYS A 161 22.45 -22.25 26.08
CA LYS A 161 23.19 -22.08 24.83
C LYS A 161 24.47 -22.92 24.79
N GLN A 162 25.17 -23.06 25.92
CA GLN A 162 26.37 -23.88 26.02
C GLN A 162 26.08 -25.38 25.95
N LEU A 163 24.92 -25.83 26.43
CA LEU A 163 24.47 -27.23 26.35
C LEU A 163 24.16 -27.68 24.91
N GLY A 164 23.63 -26.79 24.07
CA GLY A 164 23.14 -27.13 22.73
C GLY A 164 21.89 -28.03 22.76
N VAL A 165 21.25 -28.21 21.60
CA VAL A 165 20.02 -29.03 21.46
C VAL A 165 20.22 -30.46 21.97
N SER A 166 21.34 -31.08 21.59
CA SER A 166 21.66 -32.47 21.97
C SER A 166 21.94 -32.62 23.47
N GLY A 167 22.60 -31.64 24.10
CA GLY A 167 22.81 -31.62 25.55
C GLY A 167 21.51 -31.40 26.32
N TRP A 168 20.64 -30.52 25.82
CA TRP A 168 19.33 -30.27 26.40
C TRP A 168 18.41 -31.50 26.38
N VAL A 169 18.34 -32.23 25.25
CA VAL A 169 17.59 -33.49 25.17
C VAL A 169 18.18 -34.57 26.09
N ALA A 170 19.50 -34.64 26.21
CA ALA A 170 20.19 -35.66 27.01
C ALA A 170 20.02 -35.48 28.54
N VAL A 171 19.88 -34.25 29.01
CA VAL A 171 19.64 -33.93 30.44
C VAL A 171 18.17 -34.20 30.85
N GLY A 172 17.33 -34.60 29.88
CA GLY A 172 15.88 -34.60 30.03
C GLY A 172 15.36 -33.17 29.93
N LYS A 173 14.08 -33.02 29.59
CA LYS A 173 13.44 -31.71 29.44
C LYS A 173 13.01 -31.01 30.75
N PRO A 174 13.38 -31.38 32.01
CA PRO A 174 12.88 -30.58 33.12
C PRO A 174 13.62 -29.25 33.09
N LEU A 175 12.86 -28.18 32.84
CA LEU A 175 13.31 -26.82 33.14
C LEU A 175 13.88 -26.81 34.57
N PRO A 176 14.90 -25.99 34.86
CA PRO A 176 15.09 -25.54 36.24
C PRO A 176 13.71 -25.10 36.74
N GLU A 177 13.24 -25.58 37.89
CA GLU A 177 12.00 -25.09 38.50
C GLU A 177 12.17 -23.58 38.66
N LEU A 178 11.70 -22.83 37.66
CA LEU A 178 11.57 -21.40 37.72
C LEU A 178 10.53 -21.17 38.80
N PRO A 179 10.80 -20.29 39.78
CA PRO A 179 9.82 -19.96 40.80
C PRO A 179 8.50 -19.61 40.09
N GLU A 180 7.40 -20.24 40.52
CA GLU A 180 6.13 -20.07 39.83
C GLU A 180 5.80 -18.58 39.66
N PRO A 181 5.28 -18.15 38.49
CA PRO A 181 4.97 -16.73 38.22
C PRO A 181 3.99 -16.10 39.21
N ALA A 182 3.32 -16.90 40.05
CA ALA A 182 2.33 -16.44 41.01
C ALA A 182 2.92 -15.58 42.15
N GLU A 183 4.17 -15.79 42.57
CA GLU A 183 4.73 -15.04 43.72
C GLU A 183 5.57 -13.80 43.33
N LEU A 184 6.05 -13.72 42.08
CA LEU A 184 6.79 -12.55 41.57
C LEU A 184 5.91 -11.56 40.79
N ALA A 185 4.80 -12.02 40.19
CA ALA A 185 3.86 -11.11 39.53
C ALA A 185 3.04 -10.31 40.55
N ASP A 186 2.65 -10.89 41.68
CA ASP A 186 1.74 -10.23 42.63
C ASP A 186 2.45 -9.21 43.54
N SER A 187 3.77 -9.34 43.76
CA SER A 187 4.56 -8.34 44.51
C SER A 187 5.05 -7.17 43.64
N SER A 188 5.37 -7.40 42.35
CA SER A 188 5.82 -6.33 41.43
C SER A 188 4.66 -5.51 40.85
N THR A 189 3.50 -6.12 40.59
CA THR A 189 2.33 -5.39 40.07
C THR A 189 1.59 -4.57 41.14
N ARG A 190 1.59 -5.02 42.41
CA ARG A 190 1.11 -4.17 43.52
C ARG A 190 2.02 -2.96 43.77
N GLY A 191 3.34 -3.10 43.61
CA GLY A 191 4.29 -1.99 43.77
C GLY A 191 4.15 -0.88 42.73
N LEU A 192 3.77 -1.21 41.49
CA LEU A 192 3.56 -0.22 40.41
C LEU A 192 2.27 0.60 40.55
N ALA A 193 1.25 0.07 41.22
CA ALA A 193 0.03 0.82 41.51
C ALA A 193 0.22 1.82 42.68
N GLU A 194 1.26 1.61 43.51
CA GLU A 194 1.57 2.45 44.68
C GLU A 194 2.70 3.46 44.46
N THR A 195 3.35 3.48 43.29
CA THR A 195 4.22 4.60 42.92
C THR A 195 3.37 5.86 42.74
N LYS A 196 3.19 6.56 43.86
CA LYS A 196 2.54 7.87 43.92
C LYS A 196 3.31 8.81 43.00
N ARG A 197 2.64 9.40 42.00
CA ARG A 197 3.22 10.48 41.19
C ARG A 197 3.71 11.57 42.13
N VAL A 198 5.02 11.79 42.14
CA VAL A 198 5.69 12.58 43.17
C VAL A 198 5.79 14.04 42.75
N VAL A 199 5.96 14.30 41.46
CA VAL A 199 6.18 15.63 40.90
C VAL A 199 4.92 16.14 40.22
N GLU A 200 4.30 17.17 40.79
CA GLU A 200 3.18 17.87 40.15
C GLU A 200 3.71 19.00 39.27
N LEU A 201 3.60 18.81 37.95
CA LEU A 201 4.06 19.78 36.98
C LEU A 201 3.14 21.01 36.96
N THR A 202 3.77 22.17 36.97
CA THR A 202 3.14 23.49 36.92
C THR A 202 3.58 24.23 35.66
N ARG A 203 3.04 25.44 35.43
CA ARG A 203 3.43 26.29 34.29
C ARG A 203 4.94 26.56 34.24
N ASP A 204 5.59 26.75 35.38
CA ASP A 204 7.02 27.11 35.44
C ASP A 204 7.94 25.93 35.06
N HIS A 205 7.40 24.71 35.06
CA HIS A 205 8.09 23.51 34.61
C HIS A 205 8.12 23.39 33.08
N LEU A 206 7.36 24.22 32.35
CA LEU A 206 7.18 24.12 30.92
C LEU A 206 7.72 25.39 30.20
N TYR A 207 8.52 25.20 29.15
CA TYR A 207 8.89 26.27 28.23
C TYR A 207 7.65 26.94 27.68
N ARG A 208 7.71 28.26 27.40
CA ARG A 208 6.60 28.92 26.71
C ARG A 208 6.31 28.23 25.38
N PRO A 209 5.05 28.19 24.89
CA PRO A 209 4.71 27.58 23.60
C PRO A 209 5.65 27.97 22.45
N ALA A 210 6.07 29.23 22.37
CA ALA A 210 7.02 29.73 21.36
C ALA A 210 8.47 29.21 21.53
N GLU A 211 8.83 28.77 22.73
CA GLU A 211 10.18 28.34 23.14
C GLU A 211 10.30 26.81 23.21
N VAL A 212 9.19 26.07 23.10
CA VAL A 212 9.19 24.60 23.10
C VAL A 212 10.17 24.10 22.04
N PRO A 213 11.16 23.25 22.35
CA PRO A 213 12.11 22.76 21.35
C PRO A 213 11.41 21.88 20.30
N LEU A 214 11.81 21.99 19.02
CA LEU A 214 11.43 20.96 18.04
C LEU A 214 12.16 19.67 18.37
N ARG A 215 11.56 18.54 17.99
CA ARG A 215 12.32 17.29 17.96
C ARG A 215 13.45 17.42 16.93
N PRO A 216 14.72 17.21 17.32
CA PRO A 216 15.80 17.21 16.36
C PRO A 216 15.62 16.05 15.37
N LEU A 217 16.19 16.21 14.17
CA LEU A 217 16.40 15.07 13.29
C LEU A 217 17.37 14.10 13.96
N GLU A 218 17.09 12.82 13.85
CA GLU A 218 17.97 11.79 14.41
C GLU A 218 19.26 11.71 13.59
N SER A 219 20.34 11.17 14.16
CA SER A 219 21.62 11.07 13.44
C SER A 219 21.55 10.20 12.19
N ASP A 220 20.49 9.40 12.10
CA ASP A 220 20.24 8.43 11.06
C ASP A 220 19.13 8.89 10.08
N ASP A 221 18.54 10.06 10.33
CA ASP A 221 17.65 10.73 9.40
C ASP A 221 18.42 11.23 8.16
N SER A 222 17.76 11.26 6.99
CA SER A 222 18.39 11.82 5.79
C SER A 222 18.62 13.33 5.98
N PRO A 223 19.83 13.85 5.69
CA PRO A 223 20.06 15.29 5.76
C PRO A 223 19.25 16.04 4.69
N ASP A 224 18.94 15.39 3.56
CA ASP A 224 18.18 15.96 2.47
C ASP A 224 16.73 15.49 2.51
N PHE A 225 15.80 16.45 2.51
CA PHE A 225 14.37 16.18 2.47
C PHE A 225 13.80 16.34 1.06
N ILE A 226 13.32 15.24 0.48
CA ILE A 226 12.52 15.24 -0.75
C ILE A 226 11.07 15.52 -0.37
N GLY A 227 10.54 16.64 -0.86
CA GLY A 227 9.18 17.07 -0.52
C GLY A 227 9.06 18.50 -0.03
N ARG A 228 10.09 19.36 -0.19
CA ARG A 228 9.99 20.78 0.23
C ARG A 228 8.77 21.49 -0.36
N ARG A 229 8.52 21.32 -1.67
CA ARG A 229 7.31 21.85 -2.34
C ARG A 229 6.01 21.37 -1.69
N PHE A 230 5.98 20.12 -1.22
CA PHE A 230 4.84 19.58 -0.51
C PHE A 230 4.67 20.25 0.85
N VAL A 231 5.75 20.45 1.62
CA VAL A 231 5.68 21.16 2.90
C VAL A 231 5.21 22.60 2.72
N ASP A 232 5.69 23.29 1.68
CA ASP A 232 5.19 24.62 1.31
C ASP A 232 3.69 24.59 1.01
N THR A 233 3.23 23.61 0.23
CA THR A 233 1.80 23.45 -0.09
C THR A 233 0.96 23.14 1.16
N ALA A 234 1.44 22.26 2.04
CA ALA A 234 0.77 21.93 3.29
C ALA A 234 0.72 23.14 4.24
N TYR A 235 1.79 23.94 4.27
CA TYR A 235 1.83 25.21 4.98
C TYR A 235 0.80 26.20 4.45
N ASP A 236 0.73 26.38 3.12
CA ASP A 236 -0.23 27.27 2.48
C ASP A 236 -1.69 26.84 2.73
N LEU A 237 -1.95 25.54 2.85
CA LEU A 237 -3.26 25.00 3.22
C LEU A 237 -3.59 25.22 4.70
N LEU A 238 -2.59 25.13 5.59
CA LEU A 238 -2.75 25.28 7.03
C LEU A 238 -2.96 26.75 7.44
N LEU A 239 -2.23 27.67 6.82
CA LEU A 239 -2.14 29.06 7.28
C LEU A 239 -3.49 29.79 7.36
N PRO A 240 -4.42 29.66 6.37
CA PRO A 240 -5.75 30.26 6.48
C PRO A 240 -6.55 29.72 7.67
N GLU A 241 -6.46 28.41 7.91
CA GLU A 241 -7.15 27.74 9.01
C GLU A 241 -6.59 28.16 10.38
N TYR A 242 -5.27 28.32 10.48
CA TYR A 242 -4.61 28.81 11.69
C TYR A 242 -5.03 30.24 12.06
N HIS A 243 -5.18 31.13 11.08
CA HIS A 243 -5.60 32.51 11.32
C HIS A 243 -7.11 32.68 11.56
N GLN A 244 -7.89 31.61 11.41
CA GLN A 244 -9.31 31.66 11.69
C GLN A 244 -9.56 31.79 13.20
N TYR A 245 -10.24 32.87 13.60
CA TYR A 245 -10.47 33.17 15.02
C TYR A 245 -11.60 32.34 15.66
N TRP A 246 -12.58 31.89 14.87
CA TRP A 246 -13.72 31.10 15.36
C TRP A 246 -14.37 30.28 14.24
N ASP A 247 -15.03 29.19 14.63
CA ASP A 247 -15.92 28.44 13.75
C ASP A 247 -17.18 29.25 13.38
N THR A 248 -17.59 29.17 12.12
CA THR A 248 -18.92 29.58 11.66
C THR A 248 -19.76 28.36 11.29
N ARG A 249 -21.04 28.57 10.95
CA ARG A 249 -21.92 27.48 10.48
C ARG A 249 -21.44 26.86 9.16
N ASN A 250 -20.80 27.66 8.30
CA ASN A 250 -20.43 27.27 6.94
C ASN A 250 -18.91 27.08 6.77
N ASP A 251 -18.13 27.57 7.71
CA ASP A 251 -16.69 27.64 7.62
C ASP A 251 -16.09 27.28 8.98
N ARG A 252 -15.50 26.10 9.06
CA ARG A 252 -15.03 25.49 10.30
C ARG A 252 -13.58 25.10 10.10
N ILE A 253 -12.74 25.48 11.06
CA ILE A 253 -11.31 25.20 11.04
C ILE A 253 -11.07 23.72 10.72
N MET A 254 -10.44 23.38 9.60
CA MET A 254 -10.24 22.01 9.18
C MET A 254 -8.89 21.51 9.68
N PRO A 255 -8.78 20.57 10.64
CA PRO A 255 -7.48 20.04 11.03
C PRO A 255 -6.83 19.29 9.86
N MET A 256 -5.52 19.11 9.93
CA MET A 256 -4.76 18.44 8.87
C MET A 256 -4.38 17.01 9.25
N LEU A 257 -4.56 16.09 8.31
CA LEU A 257 -4.22 14.69 8.41
C LEU A 257 -3.18 14.30 7.36
N PHE A 258 -2.06 13.77 7.82
CA PHE A 258 -1.04 13.14 6.99
C PHE A 258 -1.23 11.62 7.02
N THR A 259 -1.83 11.05 5.97
CA THR A 259 -1.94 9.60 5.78
C THR A 259 -0.98 9.11 4.73
N ARG A 260 -0.41 7.94 4.99
CA ARG A 260 0.29 7.07 4.05
C ARG A 260 0.57 5.74 4.72
N PHE A 261 0.89 4.75 3.90
CA PHE A 261 1.40 3.46 4.35
C PHE A 261 2.56 3.58 5.35
N SER A 262 2.80 2.49 6.07
CA SER A 262 3.87 2.35 7.05
C SER A 262 5.23 2.66 6.44
N ARG A 263 6.07 3.42 7.17
CA ARG A 263 7.36 3.94 6.65
C ARG A 263 7.24 4.82 5.39
N GLY A 264 6.07 5.40 5.14
CA GLY A 264 5.82 6.34 4.04
C GLY A 264 6.34 7.77 4.25
N GLY A 265 7.08 8.04 5.32
CA GLY A 265 7.67 9.36 5.59
C GLY A 265 6.77 10.36 6.33
N LYS A 266 5.74 9.87 7.04
CA LYS A 266 4.81 10.70 7.84
C LYS A 266 5.54 11.51 8.92
N THR A 267 6.27 10.83 9.80
CA THR A 267 7.04 11.44 10.90
C THR A 267 8.02 12.49 10.39
N ARG A 268 8.78 12.17 9.33
CA ARG A 268 9.72 13.13 8.74
C ARG A 268 9.00 14.36 8.18
N THR A 269 7.89 14.16 7.48
CA THR A 269 7.09 15.27 6.94
C THR A 269 6.54 16.17 8.05
N LEU A 270 6.08 15.61 9.17
CA LEU A 270 5.66 16.38 10.34
C LEU A 270 6.82 17.17 10.97
N ARG A 271 8.03 16.60 11.08
CA ARG A 271 9.23 17.31 11.56
C ARG A 271 9.56 18.51 10.67
N GLU A 272 9.56 18.31 9.34
CA GLU A 272 9.83 19.38 8.37
C GLU A 272 8.76 20.47 8.39
N MET A 273 7.49 20.09 8.55
CA MET A 273 6.38 21.04 8.75
C MET A 273 6.59 21.87 10.03
N GLY A 274 7.05 21.24 11.11
CA GLY A 274 7.38 21.94 12.36
C GLY A 274 8.53 22.94 12.20
N THR A 275 9.58 22.58 11.47
CA THR A 275 10.68 23.49 11.11
C THR A 275 10.17 24.67 10.31
N LYS A 276 9.40 24.43 9.24
CA LYS A 276 8.82 25.48 8.40
C LYS A 276 7.96 26.46 9.20
N LEU A 277 7.05 25.96 10.03
CA LEU A 277 6.20 26.79 10.89
C LEU A 277 7.04 27.68 11.83
N ARG A 278 8.12 27.13 12.40
CA ARG A 278 9.02 27.88 13.30
C ARG A 278 9.81 28.97 12.58
N GLU A 279 10.30 28.69 11.38
CA GLU A 279 10.98 29.68 10.53
C GLU A 279 10.06 30.87 10.21
N GLU A 280 8.76 30.60 10.05
CA GLU A 280 7.71 31.61 9.83
C GLU A 280 7.19 32.24 11.14
N GLY A 281 7.84 31.95 12.29
CA GLY A 281 7.52 32.55 13.59
C GLY A 281 6.25 32.01 14.25
N ILE A 282 5.72 30.88 13.80
CA ILE A 282 4.55 30.22 14.40
C ILE A 282 5.02 29.24 15.48
N PRO A 283 4.54 29.35 16.73
CA PRO A 283 4.86 28.39 17.79
C PRO A 283 4.41 26.98 17.45
N VAL A 284 5.28 25.99 17.70
CA VAL A 284 5.02 24.58 17.37
C VAL A 284 5.26 23.70 18.59
N ILE A 285 4.28 22.85 18.89
CA ILE A 285 4.39 21.79 19.89
C ILE A 285 4.32 20.47 19.13
N GLN A 286 5.40 19.69 19.15
CA GLN A 286 5.45 18.39 18.49
C GLN A 286 5.44 17.26 19.51
N ILE A 287 4.47 16.36 19.40
CA ILE A 287 4.33 15.17 20.22
C ILE A 287 4.23 13.92 19.35
N SER A 288 4.48 12.75 19.91
CA SER A 288 4.35 11.47 19.22
C SER A 288 3.74 10.41 20.12
N PHE A 289 2.94 9.52 19.55
CA PHE A 289 2.48 8.28 20.17
C PHE A 289 3.28 7.07 19.66
N ASN A 290 4.48 7.32 19.14
CA ASN A 290 5.46 6.34 18.69
C ASN A 290 6.85 6.65 19.30
N ASP A 291 7.83 5.80 18.98
CA ASP A 291 9.23 5.93 19.39
C ASP A 291 9.42 5.97 20.92
N GLU A 292 10.17 6.95 21.43
CA GLU A 292 10.41 7.16 22.88
C GLU A 292 9.12 7.34 23.69
N THR A 293 8.03 7.77 23.04
CA THR A 293 6.74 8.07 23.67
C THR A 293 5.64 7.18 23.11
N ALA A 294 5.99 5.97 22.66
CA ALA A 294 5.03 4.96 22.20
C ALA A 294 3.93 4.73 23.24
N TYR A 295 2.69 4.64 22.79
CA TYR A 295 1.55 4.35 23.65
C TYR A 295 1.57 2.88 24.07
N THR A 296 1.51 2.59 25.38
CA THR A 296 1.60 1.22 25.91
C THR A 296 0.37 0.82 26.73
N VAL A 297 0.23 -0.48 26.99
CA VAL A 297 -0.88 -1.00 27.81
C VAL A 297 -0.72 -0.61 29.28
N GLU A 298 0.51 -0.46 29.74
CA GLU A 298 0.86 0.02 31.09
C GLU A 298 0.36 1.45 31.30
N GLU A 299 0.43 2.28 30.25
CA GLU A 299 -0.05 3.66 30.30
C GLU A 299 -1.54 3.74 30.68
N VAL A 300 -2.36 2.79 30.21
CA VAL A 300 -3.79 2.68 30.56
C VAL A 300 -3.99 2.43 32.06
N ARG A 301 -3.04 1.76 32.71
CA ARG A 301 -3.12 1.46 34.15
C ARG A 301 -2.61 2.63 34.99
N LEU A 302 -1.61 3.36 34.47
CA LEU A 302 -0.97 4.46 35.17
C LEU A 302 -1.82 5.72 35.09
N LEU A 303 -2.37 6.06 33.93
CA LEU A 303 -3.07 7.33 33.70
C LEU A 303 -4.59 7.20 33.91
N PRO A 304 -5.23 8.13 34.62
CA PRO A 304 -6.68 8.11 34.83
C PRO A 304 -7.50 8.22 33.54
N SER A 305 -6.99 8.95 32.55
CA SER A 305 -7.68 9.21 31.28
C SER A 305 -6.74 9.25 30.08
N LEU A 306 -7.31 9.15 28.87
CA LEU A 306 -6.58 9.37 27.62
C LEU A 306 -6.16 10.85 27.45
N ASN A 307 -6.90 11.80 28.02
CA ASN A 307 -6.47 13.20 28.03
C ASN A 307 -5.17 13.39 28.82
N ASP A 308 -5.02 12.70 29.95
CA ASP A 308 -3.76 12.74 30.71
C ASP A 308 -2.59 12.20 29.89
N SER A 309 -2.83 11.19 29.06
CA SER A 309 -1.83 10.63 28.13
C SER A 309 -1.38 11.63 27.07
N LEU A 310 -2.31 12.42 26.54
CA LEU A 310 -2.01 13.55 25.67
C LEU A 310 -1.23 14.64 26.41
N PHE A 311 -1.68 15.04 27.60
CA PHE A 311 -1.07 16.12 28.38
C PHE A 311 0.33 15.77 28.87
N MET A 312 0.57 14.52 29.25
CA MET A 312 1.91 14.06 29.64
C MET A 312 2.91 14.14 28.48
N ARG A 313 2.47 13.91 27.24
CA ARG A 313 3.31 14.09 26.04
C ARG A 313 3.54 15.55 25.70
N VAL A 314 2.53 16.41 25.86
CA VAL A 314 2.68 17.86 25.72
C VAL A 314 3.68 18.39 26.76
N ALA A 315 3.54 17.96 28.02
CA ALA A 315 4.44 18.32 29.10
C ALA A 315 5.86 17.79 28.85
N TRP A 316 5.98 16.55 28.35
CA TRP A 316 7.27 16.00 27.93
C TRP A 316 7.91 16.87 26.84
N ALA A 317 7.18 17.22 25.79
CA ALA A 317 7.72 18.08 24.72
C ALA A 317 8.13 19.48 25.24
N ALA A 318 7.37 20.04 26.18
CA ALA A 318 7.59 21.37 26.71
C ALA A 318 8.51 21.44 27.95
N ARG A 319 9.03 20.31 28.45
CA ARG A 319 9.76 20.25 29.72
C ARG A 319 11.00 21.17 29.77
N THR A 320 11.15 21.91 30.86
CA THR A 320 12.36 22.70 31.17
C THR A 320 13.45 21.82 31.81
N PRO A 321 14.72 22.29 31.91
CA PRO A 321 15.77 21.58 32.63
C PRO A 321 15.39 21.32 34.10
N THR A 322 14.71 22.26 34.75
CA THR A 322 14.19 22.12 36.12
C THR A 322 13.21 20.97 36.23
N ALA A 323 12.26 20.86 35.29
CA ALA A 323 11.31 19.74 35.28
C ALA A 323 12.00 18.39 35.06
N ILE A 324 13.02 18.35 34.20
CA ILE A 324 13.82 17.14 33.98
C ILE A 324 14.56 16.73 35.26
N GLU A 325 15.18 17.69 35.94
CA GLU A 325 15.93 17.47 37.19
C GLU A 325 15.03 16.90 38.28
N GLU A 326 13.91 17.55 38.58
CA GLU A 326 13.00 17.12 39.64
C GLU A 326 12.38 15.73 39.37
N VAL A 327 11.98 15.47 38.12
CA VAL A 327 11.40 14.17 37.75
C VAL A 327 12.48 13.08 37.72
N ALA A 328 13.71 13.39 37.30
CA ALA A 328 14.83 12.45 37.34
C ALA A 328 15.21 12.07 38.79
N ASP A 329 15.26 13.06 39.69
CA ASP A 329 15.48 12.85 41.12
C ASP A 329 14.39 11.98 41.74
N ALA A 330 13.12 12.27 41.44
CA ALA A 330 11.99 11.46 41.89
C ALA A 330 12.01 10.03 41.34
N ALA A 331 12.55 9.84 40.13
CA ALA A 331 12.72 8.54 39.49
C ALA A 331 14.00 7.81 39.91
N GLY A 332 14.90 8.47 40.66
CA GLY A 332 16.21 7.91 41.05
C GLY A 332 17.12 7.61 39.85
N VAL A 333 17.02 8.40 38.77
CA VAL A 333 17.84 8.27 37.56
C VAL A 333 18.60 9.57 37.27
N ALA A 334 19.69 9.49 36.52
CA ALA A 334 20.38 10.69 36.05
C ALA A 334 19.52 11.43 35.00
N MET A 335 19.64 12.76 34.93
CA MET A 335 18.86 13.62 34.01
C MET A 335 18.94 13.18 32.54
N ASP A 336 20.13 12.80 32.08
CA ASP A 336 20.40 12.34 30.71
C ASP A 336 19.84 10.93 30.42
N LYS A 337 19.47 10.20 31.47
CA LYS A 337 18.89 8.85 31.40
C LYS A 337 17.39 8.84 31.64
N LEU A 338 16.78 9.99 31.93
CA LEU A 338 15.33 10.09 32.10
C LEU A 338 14.64 9.81 30.77
N LYS A 339 13.79 8.78 30.77
CA LYS A 339 12.97 8.35 29.64
C LYS A 339 11.49 8.58 29.92
N PHE A 340 10.67 8.51 28.88
CA PHE A 340 9.25 8.79 29.00
C PHE A 340 8.49 7.79 29.90
N ASP A 341 8.89 6.51 29.91
CA ASP A 341 8.33 5.50 30.81
C ASP A 341 8.49 5.90 32.29
N LYS A 342 9.66 6.43 32.66
CA LYS A 342 9.92 6.98 33.99
C LYS A 342 9.17 8.29 34.20
N TRP A 343 9.12 9.15 33.20
CA TRP A 343 8.36 10.40 33.26
C TRP A 343 6.88 10.17 33.63
N ILE A 344 6.18 9.28 32.94
CA ILE A 344 4.74 9.04 33.20
C ILE A 344 4.44 8.39 34.56
N MET A 345 5.43 7.71 35.16
CA MET A 345 5.32 7.13 36.49
C MET A 345 5.53 8.16 37.60
N HIS A 346 6.41 9.13 37.40
CA HIS A 346 6.85 10.05 38.46
C HIS A 346 6.27 11.45 38.36
N ALA A 347 5.80 11.89 37.19
CA ALA A 347 5.21 13.19 36.97
C ALA A 347 3.67 13.12 36.82
N SER A 348 2.99 14.19 37.23
CA SER A 348 1.57 14.44 36.98
C SER A 348 1.38 15.83 36.39
N ILE A 349 0.38 15.96 35.52
CA ILE A 349 -0.08 17.27 35.05
C ILE A 349 -1.60 17.19 34.85
N ASN A 350 -2.30 18.27 35.15
CA ASN A 350 -3.75 18.35 34.95
C ASN A 350 -4.10 19.29 33.78
N GLU A 351 -5.34 19.18 33.30
CA GLU A 351 -5.84 19.98 32.18
C GLU A 351 -5.70 21.49 32.43
N GLN A 352 -6.01 21.97 33.64
CA GLN A 352 -5.96 23.39 33.98
C GLN A 352 -4.54 23.95 33.83
N THR A 353 -3.51 23.21 34.26
CA THR A 353 -2.11 23.60 34.07
C THR A 353 -1.78 23.75 32.59
N ILE A 354 -2.23 22.82 31.73
CA ILE A 354 -2.02 22.91 30.27
C ILE A 354 -2.75 24.14 29.70
N LEU A 355 -3.97 24.42 30.13
CA LEU A 355 -4.74 25.59 29.67
C LEU A 355 -4.11 26.91 30.10
N ASP A 356 -3.66 27.00 31.35
CA ASP A 356 -2.98 28.19 31.89
C ASP A 356 -1.62 28.40 31.22
N TRP A 357 -0.91 27.31 30.93
CA TRP A 357 0.36 27.33 30.21
C TRP A 357 0.18 27.81 28.76
N LEU A 358 -0.78 27.24 28.02
CA LEU A 358 -1.09 27.68 26.65
C LEU A 358 -1.65 29.10 26.62
N GLY A 359 -2.34 29.54 27.68
CA GLY A 359 -2.85 30.89 27.85
C GLY A 359 -3.65 31.40 26.65
N THR A 360 -3.27 32.58 26.15
CA THR A 360 -3.77 33.16 24.89
C THR A 360 -2.78 33.03 23.73
N GLU A 361 -1.68 32.31 23.93
CA GLU A 361 -0.66 32.15 22.90
C GLU A 361 -1.19 31.25 21.78
N GLY A 362 -0.83 31.62 20.55
CA GLY A 362 -1.10 30.79 19.39
C GLY A 362 -0.10 29.65 19.30
N ALA A 363 -0.53 28.48 18.82
CA ALA A 363 0.34 27.32 18.66
C ALA A 363 -0.21 26.33 17.63
N VAL A 364 0.68 25.66 16.93
CA VAL A 364 0.37 24.48 16.12
C VAL A 364 0.80 23.23 16.86
N LEU A 365 -0.17 22.33 17.13
CA LEU A 365 0.08 21.02 17.72
C LEU A 365 0.26 19.98 16.61
N LEU A 366 1.47 19.44 16.47
CA LEU A 366 1.81 18.38 15.54
C LEU A 366 1.84 17.05 16.27
N ILE A 367 0.94 16.12 15.92
CA ILE A 367 0.76 14.85 16.61
C ILE A 367 1.14 13.69 15.70
N ASP A 368 2.24 13.01 16.01
CA ASP A 368 2.64 11.83 15.26
C ASP A 368 1.94 10.55 15.78
N GLU A 369 1.41 9.75 14.87
CA GLU A 369 0.73 8.47 15.06
C GLU A 369 -0.48 8.51 16.01
N LEU A 370 -1.40 9.46 15.77
CA LEU A 370 -2.60 9.59 16.60
C LEU A 370 -3.48 8.32 16.59
N ASN A 371 -3.42 7.46 15.57
CA ASN A 371 -4.15 6.18 15.61
C ASN A 371 -3.61 5.17 16.63
N ASN A 372 -2.37 5.29 17.10
CA ASN A 372 -1.91 4.43 18.21
C ASN A 372 -2.66 4.78 19.50
N PHE A 373 -3.14 6.01 19.57
CA PHE A 373 -3.97 6.54 20.63
C PHE A 373 -5.47 6.30 20.42
N VAL A 374 -5.94 6.23 19.16
CA VAL A 374 -7.33 5.92 18.78
C VAL A 374 -7.47 4.44 18.42
N THR A 375 -7.92 3.63 19.38
CA THR A 375 -8.10 2.20 19.17
C THR A 375 -9.36 1.87 18.38
N ARG A 376 -9.41 0.68 17.78
CA ARG A 376 -10.64 0.14 17.15
C ARG A 376 -11.58 -0.52 18.16
N ASP A 377 -11.31 -0.40 19.45
CA ASP A 377 -12.11 -1.05 20.50
C ASP A 377 -13.30 -0.16 20.88
N GLU A 378 -14.52 -0.62 20.60
CA GLU A 378 -15.76 0.08 20.96
C GLU A 378 -15.81 0.49 22.44
N ARG A 379 -15.11 -0.23 23.32
CA ARG A 379 -15.03 0.07 24.75
C ARG A 379 -14.28 1.36 25.08
N ARG A 380 -13.37 1.81 24.20
CA ARG A 380 -12.57 3.04 24.39
C ARG A 380 -13.16 4.28 23.72
N SER A 381 -14.25 4.10 22.96
CA SER A 381 -14.90 5.18 22.21
C SER A 381 -15.18 6.42 23.06
N ASN A 382 -15.66 6.28 24.29
CA ASN A 382 -15.94 7.43 25.16
C ASN A 382 -14.69 8.25 25.51
N ALA A 383 -13.58 7.59 25.87
CA ALA A 383 -12.35 8.27 26.23
C ALA A 383 -11.69 8.93 25.01
N GLU A 384 -11.78 8.28 23.85
CA GLU A 384 -11.34 8.84 22.56
C GLU A 384 -12.15 10.09 22.20
N ASN A 385 -13.46 10.06 22.43
CA ASN A 385 -14.34 11.22 22.24
C ASN A 385 -13.98 12.38 23.16
N GLU A 386 -13.57 12.11 24.40
CA GLU A 386 -13.12 13.16 25.32
C GLU A 386 -11.89 13.89 24.79
N VAL A 387 -10.97 13.16 24.16
CA VAL A 387 -9.77 13.76 23.55
C VAL A 387 -10.13 14.50 22.27
N GLY A 388 -10.95 13.91 21.41
CA GLY A 388 -11.48 14.59 20.22
C GLY A 388 -12.23 15.88 20.59
N LYS A 389 -13.02 15.84 21.66
CA LYS A 389 -13.70 17.00 22.22
C LYS A 389 -12.73 18.03 22.77
N TRP A 390 -11.70 17.63 23.51
CA TRP A 390 -10.69 18.56 24.01
C TRP A 390 -9.92 19.24 22.87
N LEU A 391 -9.39 18.45 21.93
CA LEU A 391 -8.67 18.96 20.75
C LEU A 391 -9.52 19.94 19.95
N LYS A 392 -10.81 19.66 19.81
CA LYS A 392 -11.73 20.51 19.06
C LYS A 392 -12.21 21.71 19.86
N ASP A 393 -12.94 21.47 20.94
CA ASP A 393 -13.71 22.48 21.65
C ASP A 393 -12.85 23.34 22.58
N VAL A 394 -11.69 22.83 23.00
CA VAL A 394 -10.80 23.50 23.97
C VAL A 394 -9.53 24.02 23.30
N PHE A 395 -8.88 23.21 22.46
CA PHE A 395 -7.65 23.61 21.78
C PHE A 395 -7.93 24.39 20.49
N LEU A 396 -8.57 23.78 19.49
CA LEU A 396 -8.75 24.36 18.14
C LEU A 396 -9.60 25.64 18.11
N LEU A 397 -10.62 25.77 18.98
CA LEU A 397 -11.50 26.94 18.99
C LEU A 397 -10.88 28.22 19.61
N LYS A 398 -9.63 28.17 20.06
CA LYS A 398 -8.90 29.37 20.47
C LYS A 398 -8.22 29.96 19.25
N GLY A 399 -8.29 31.28 19.09
CA GLY A 399 -7.66 31.96 17.95
C GLY A 399 -6.17 31.65 17.86
N ASN A 400 -5.67 31.50 16.64
CA ASN A 400 -4.29 31.12 16.35
C ASN A 400 -3.88 29.76 16.95
N ARG A 401 -4.82 28.82 17.08
CA ARG A 401 -4.51 27.42 17.41
C ARG A 401 -4.92 26.50 16.29
N TYR A 402 -4.07 25.54 16.00
CA TYR A 402 -4.31 24.57 14.95
C TYR A 402 -3.63 23.25 15.29
N PHE A 403 -4.16 22.12 14.81
CA PHE A 403 -3.46 20.86 14.95
C PHE A 403 -3.41 20.10 13.63
N ALA A 404 -2.29 19.41 13.44
CA ALA A 404 -2.07 18.47 12.36
C ALA A 404 -1.57 17.15 12.95
N PHE A 405 -1.90 16.03 12.32
CA PHE A 405 -1.52 14.74 12.86
C PHE A 405 -1.32 13.71 11.76
N SER A 406 -0.55 12.66 12.06
CA SER A 406 -0.33 11.55 11.13
C SER A 406 -1.15 10.32 11.54
N SER A 407 -1.44 9.48 10.55
CA SER A 407 -2.03 8.17 10.80
C SER A 407 -1.66 7.10 9.78
N HIS A 408 -1.50 5.85 10.24
CA HIS A 408 -1.37 4.65 9.39
C HIS A 408 -2.72 4.10 8.88
N VAL A 409 -3.82 4.43 9.54
CA VAL A 409 -5.13 3.98 9.08
C VAL A 409 -5.51 4.89 7.93
N ASN A 410 -6.04 4.33 6.84
CA ASN A 410 -6.51 5.12 5.69
C ASN A 410 -8.02 5.44 5.73
N ARG A 411 -8.78 4.72 6.57
CA ARG A 411 -10.17 5.04 6.96
C ARG A 411 -10.40 6.23 7.90
N PRO A 412 -9.41 7.03 8.38
CA PRO A 412 -9.68 8.14 9.27
C PRO A 412 -10.65 9.13 8.68
N PHE A 413 -10.86 9.30 7.37
CA PHE A 413 -11.90 10.28 6.98
C PHE A 413 -13.28 9.99 7.58
N ALA A 414 -13.71 8.72 7.57
CA ALA A 414 -14.95 8.31 8.24
C ALA A 414 -14.76 8.25 9.75
N ASP A 415 -13.68 7.64 10.23
CA ASP A 415 -13.49 7.34 11.66
C ASP A 415 -12.92 8.49 12.47
N LEU A 416 -12.34 9.50 11.84
CA LEU A 416 -11.89 10.78 12.41
C LEU A 416 -13.05 11.77 12.49
N SER A 417 -13.92 11.79 11.47
CA SER A 417 -15.18 12.54 11.57
C SER A 417 -16.05 11.99 12.72
N LYS A 418 -15.96 10.66 12.96
CA LYS A 418 -16.43 10.04 14.19
C LYS A 418 -15.54 10.47 15.37
N PHE A 419 -14.25 10.19 15.43
CA PHE A 419 -13.35 10.49 16.57
C PHE A 419 -13.46 11.92 17.09
N LEU A 420 -13.58 12.92 16.22
CA LEU A 420 -13.83 14.31 16.57
C LEU A 420 -15.31 14.54 17.03
N GLN A 421 -15.95 13.51 17.60
CA GLN A 421 -17.39 13.29 17.79
C GLN A 421 -18.13 14.58 18.13
N SER A 422 -18.62 15.21 17.07
CA SER A 422 -19.49 16.35 17.20
C SER A 422 -20.49 16.33 16.06
N PRO A 423 -21.75 16.76 16.27
CA PRO A 423 -22.68 17.06 15.18
C PRO A 423 -22.09 18.01 14.12
N SER A 424 -20.92 18.61 14.37
CA SER A 424 -20.12 19.24 13.35
C SER A 424 -19.46 18.22 12.41
N ARG A 425 -20.02 18.05 11.20
CA ARG A 425 -19.34 17.46 10.04
C ARG A 425 -18.12 18.31 9.62
N ARG A 426 -17.10 18.41 10.48
CA ARG A 426 -15.88 19.17 10.22
C ARG A 426 -15.05 18.37 9.21
N THR A 427 -14.71 19.00 8.10
CA THR A 427 -13.82 18.45 7.09
C THR A 427 -12.39 18.48 7.58
N VAL A 428 -11.54 17.63 7.00
CA VAL A 428 -10.14 17.47 7.39
C VAL A 428 -9.32 17.67 6.13
N LEU A 429 -8.32 18.54 6.22
CA LEU A 429 -7.35 18.72 5.14
C LEU A 429 -6.45 17.49 5.10
N SER A 430 -6.23 16.91 3.93
CA SER A 430 -5.38 15.73 3.81
C SER A 430 -4.53 15.83 2.55
N PRO A 431 -3.44 16.61 2.63
CA PRO A 431 -2.52 16.74 1.51
C PRO A 431 -1.78 15.41 1.32
N SER A 432 -1.62 14.99 0.06
CA SER A 432 -0.93 13.73 -0.29
C SER A 432 0.57 13.82 -0.03
N LEU A 433 1.11 13.02 0.88
CA LEU A 433 2.53 13.06 1.24
C LEU A 433 3.52 13.04 0.05
N PRO A 434 4.74 13.57 0.22
CA PRO A 434 5.71 13.75 -0.86
C PRO A 434 5.96 12.48 -1.67
N ARG A 435 5.77 12.57 -2.99
CA ARG A 435 6.15 11.53 -3.94
C ARG A 435 7.40 11.97 -4.67
N ILE A 436 8.26 11.02 -5.02
CA ILE A 436 9.40 11.29 -5.89
C ILE A 436 8.85 11.62 -7.26
N GLU A 437 8.88 12.89 -7.62
CA GLU A 437 8.48 13.41 -8.92
C GLU A 437 9.65 13.45 -9.89
N LYS A 438 9.34 13.83 -11.13
CA LYS A 438 10.31 13.90 -12.23
C LYS A 438 11.50 14.80 -11.89
N GLU A 439 11.26 15.90 -11.20
CA GLU A 439 12.28 16.88 -10.82
C GLU A 439 13.20 16.36 -9.71
N ASP A 440 12.74 15.37 -8.93
CA ASP A 440 13.51 14.78 -7.84
C ASP A 440 14.47 13.68 -8.32
N LEU A 441 14.30 13.19 -9.55
CA LEU A 441 15.09 12.05 -10.06
C LEU A 441 16.59 12.35 -10.09
N GLU A 442 17.02 13.54 -10.49
CA GLU A 442 18.45 13.89 -10.47
C GLU A 442 19.05 13.83 -9.05
N LEU A 443 18.24 14.12 -8.03
CA LEU A 443 18.65 14.08 -6.63
C LEU A 443 18.66 12.65 -6.08
N VAL A 444 17.67 11.84 -6.46
CA VAL A 444 17.52 10.44 -6.02
C VAL A 444 18.47 9.48 -6.75
N SER A 445 18.57 9.61 -8.08
CA SER A 445 19.34 8.74 -8.97
C SER A 445 20.71 9.30 -9.36
N GLY A 446 20.92 10.60 -9.18
CA GLY A 446 22.12 11.31 -9.62
C GLY A 446 23.07 11.73 -8.50
N ARG A 447 23.64 12.95 -8.66
CA ARG A 447 24.96 13.49 -8.25
C ARG A 447 25.45 13.25 -6.80
N LEU A 448 24.66 12.66 -5.92
CA LEU A 448 24.95 12.51 -4.48
C LEU A 448 24.88 11.07 -3.94
N TYR A 449 24.44 10.07 -4.72
CA TYR A 449 24.20 8.70 -4.19
C TYR A 449 23.34 8.69 -2.91
N LEU A 450 22.44 9.66 -2.70
CA LEU A 450 21.63 9.72 -1.48
C LEU A 450 20.94 8.38 -1.20
N TYR A 451 20.47 7.73 -2.27
CA TYR A 451 19.91 6.38 -2.23
C TYR A 451 20.55 5.41 -3.24
N GLY A 452 21.21 5.92 -4.29
CA GLY A 452 21.77 5.07 -5.36
C GLY A 452 20.72 4.29 -6.15
N ALA A 453 19.44 4.70 -6.07
CA ALA A 453 18.32 3.97 -6.63
C ALA A 453 18.09 4.34 -8.10
N ASN A 454 17.95 3.33 -8.96
CA ASN A 454 17.50 3.54 -10.34
C ASN A 454 15.97 3.73 -10.39
N THR A 455 15.46 4.06 -11.58
CA THR A 455 14.02 4.27 -11.78
C THR A 455 13.15 3.10 -11.32
N ALA A 456 13.53 1.86 -11.66
CA ALA A 456 12.77 0.66 -11.30
C ALA A 456 12.67 0.51 -9.79
N GLN A 457 13.77 0.79 -9.09
CA GLN A 457 13.88 0.75 -7.64
C GLN A 457 13.03 1.85 -6.99
N ILE A 458 12.98 3.06 -7.56
CA ILE A 458 12.06 4.12 -7.12
C ILE A 458 10.60 3.66 -7.25
N CYS A 459 10.26 3.01 -8.36
CA CYS A 459 8.91 2.47 -8.59
C CYS A 459 8.59 1.33 -7.63
N TRP A 460 9.56 0.44 -7.37
CA TRP A 460 9.46 -0.65 -6.40
C TRP A 460 9.08 -0.14 -5.00
N ALA A 461 9.69 0.98 -4.58
CA ALA A 461 9.40 1.66 -3.33
C ALA A 461 8.12 2.52 -3.34
N GLY A 462 7.28 2.40 -4.37
CA GLY A 462 6.04 3.17 -4.49
C GLY A 462 6.27 4.68 -4.56
N ARG A 463 7.44 5.11 -5.06
CA ARG A 463 7.87 6.51 -5.14
C ARG A 463 7.91 7.22 -3.77
N SER A 464 8.10 6.47 -2.69
CA SER A 464 8.26 7.02 -1.34
C SER A 464 9.74 7.33 -1.07
N PRO A 465 10.11 8.60 -0.81
CA PRO A 465 11.46 8.94 -0.37
C PRO A 465 11.88 8.17 0.88
N ALA A 466 10.97 8.01 1.85
CA ALA A 466 11.25 7.35 3.10
C ALA A 466 11.53 5.84 2.91
N LEU A 467 10.81 5.17 2.02
CA LEU A 467 11.10 3.76 1.72
C LEU A 467 12.44 3.59 1.01
N LEU A 468 12.81 4.52 0.13
CA LEU A 468 14.14 4.49 -0.50
C LEU A 468 15.26 4.75 0.51
N TRP A 469 15.05 5.64 1.47
CA TRP A 469 16.01 5.88 2.56
C TRP A 469 16.21 4.66 3.44
N GLU A 470 15.11 4.06 3.89
CA GLU A 470 15.14 2.84 4.68
C GLU A 470 15.87 1.71 3.94
N TRP A 471 15.63 1.61 2.64
CA TRP A 471 16.31 0.65 1.78
C TRP A 471 17.80 0.96 1.65
N SER A 472 18.20 2.20 1.34
CA SER A 472 19.61 2.55 1.15
C SER A 472 20.45 2.36 2.41
N ARG A 473 19.85 2.54 3.59
CA ARG A 473 20.56 2.41 4.87
C ARG A 473 20.78 0.98 5.32
N THR A 474 19.83 0.10 5.04
CA THR A 474 19.84 -1.23 5.65
C THR A 474 20.69 -2.20 4.87
N ASP A 475 20.98 -1.97 3.58
CA ASP A 475 21.62 -2.91 2.63
C ASP A 475 20.97 -4.32 2.60
N LEU A 476 19.90 -4.49 3.38
CA LEU A 476 19.15 -5.69 3.60
C LEU A 476 17.92 -5.54 2.74
N LEU A 477 17.89 -6.36 1.69
CA LEU A 477 16.78 -6.61 0.78
C LEU A 477 15.39 -6.40 1.43
N PRO A 478 14.34 -6.19 0.62
CA PRO A 478 12.93 -6.15 1.03
C PRO A 478 12.51 -7.13 2.14
N LYS A 479 13.18 -8.29 2.28
CA LYS A 479 13.06 -9.22 3.42
C LYS A 479 13.14 -8.58 4.81
N PHE A 480 14.00 -7.58 5.06
CA PHE A 480 14.05 -6.92 6.39
C PHE A 480 12.82 -6.05 6.61
N LEU A 481 12.50 -5.19 5.63
CA LEU A 481 11.27 -4.40 5.63
C LEU A 481 10.06 -5.31 5.86
N ILE A 482 9.99 -6.43 5.15
CA ILE A 482 9.00 -7.50 5.23
C ILE A 482 8.90 -8.15 6.61
N LYS A 483 10.03 -8.44 7.26
CA LYS A 483 10.05 -9.05 8.61
C LYS A 483 9.44 -8.13 9.66
N CYS A 484 9.57 -6.81 9.47
CA CYS A 484 8.98 -5.81 10.34
C CYS A 484 7.53 -5.48 10.01
N LEU A 485 6.96 -6.05 8.92
CA LEU A 485 5.55 -5.84 8.60
C LEU A 485 4.65 -6.70 9.48
N PRO A 486 3.40 -6.26 9.71
CA PRO A 486 2.44 -7.04 10.46
C PRO A 486 2.31 -8.46 9.91
N GLN A 487 2.42 -9.43 10.81
CA GLN A 487 2.06 -10.80 10.49
C GLN A 487 0.54 -10.91 10.59
N LEU A 488 -0.10 -11.25 9.47
CA LEU A 488 -1.54 -11.43 9.42
C LEU A 488 -1.89 -12.83 9.92
N ALA A 489 -2.54 -12.91 11.08
CA ALA A 489 -3.12 -14.15 11.57
C ALA A 489 -4.43 -14.45 10.82
N LEU A 490 -4.33 -15.21 9.72
CA LEU A 490 -5.50 -15.70 8.99
C LEU A 490 -6.18 -16.80 9.80
N ARG A 491 -7.49 -16.66 10.01
CA ARG A 491 -8.28 -17.54 10.89
C ARG A 491 -8.79 -18.81 10.20
N GLY A 492 -8.38 -19.06 8.95
CA GLY A 492 -8.73 -20.24 8.16
C GLY A 492 -8.97 -19.95 6.66
N PRO A 493 -9.40 -20.95 5.87
CA PRO A 493 -9.51 -20.84 4.41
C PRO A 493 -10.42 -19.70 3.94
N THR A 494 -11.62 -19.59 4.53
CA THR A 494 -12.59 -18.54 4.20
C THR A 494 -12.00 -17.14 4.43
N ASP A 495 -11.18 -16.99 5.46
CA ASP A 495 -10.53 -15.72 5.79
C ASP A 495 -9.45 -15.37 4.76
N ALA A 496 -8.63 -16.35 4.38
CA ALA A 496 -7.61 -16.19 3.34
C ALA A 496 -8.21 -15.79 1.99
N VAL A 497 -9.31 -16.42 1.57
CA VAL A 497 -10.01 -16.07 0.32
C VAL A 497 -10.59 -14.66 0.37
N ARG A 498 -11.23 -14.26 1.48
CA ARG A 498 -11.77 -12.91 1.65
C ARG A 498 -10.69 -11.83 1.62
N ILE A 499 -9.56 -12.09 2.25
CA ILE A 499 -8.43 -11.17 2.25
C ILE A 499 -7.80 -11.12 0.86
N LEU A 500 -7.66 -12.25 0.16
CA LEU A 500 -7.22 -12.27 -1.22
C LEU A 500 -8.15 -11.44 -2.13
N TRP A 501 -9.46 -11.52 -1.95
CA TRP A 501 -10.42 -10.66 -2.66
C TRP A 501 -10.15 -9.18 -2.40
N SER A 502 -10.01 -8.77 -1.13
CA SER A 502 -9.67 -7.38 -0.79
C SER A 502 -8.34 -6.93 -1.40
N VAL A 503 -7.31 -7.80 -1.41
CA VAL A 503 -6.00 -7.50 -2.01
C VAL A 503 -6.12 -7.31 -3.51
N ILE A 504 -6.83 -8.20 -4.20
CA ILE A 504 -7.05 -8.09 -5.64
C ILE A 504 -7.87 -6.83 -5.94
N ASP A 505 -9.00 -6.61 -5.27
CA ASP A 505 -9.84 -5.43 -5.51
C ASP A 505 -9.06 -4.13 -5.36
N THR A 506 -8.24 -4.01 -4.31
CA THR A 506 -7.40 -2.81 -4.09
C THR A 506 -6.26 -2.71 -5.11
N ALA A 507 -5.52 -3.79 -5.37
CA ALA A 507 -4.38 -3.78 -6.30
C ALA A 507 -4.79 -3.55 -7.76
N VAL A 508 -5.97 -4.04 -8.11
CA VAL A 508 -6.42 -4.16 -9.48
C VAL A 508 -7.44 -3.08 -9.84
N SER A 509 -8.34 -2.73 -8.93
CA SER A 509 -9.40 -1.73 -9.18
C SER A 509 -9.15 -0.41 -8.47
N GLY A 510 -8.22 -0.36 -7.50
CA GLY A 510 -7.98 0.83 -6.68
C GLY A 510 -9.12 1.15 -5.72
N THR A 511 -10.10 0.24 -5.57
CA THR A 511 -11.31 0.45 -4.77
C THR A 511 -11.10 0.04 -3.31
N GLU A 512 -11.96 0.52 -2.41
CA GLU A 512 -11.93 0.15 -0.99
C GLU A 512 -11.97 -1.38 -0.79
N PRO A 513 -11.16 -1.94 0.14
CA PRO A 513 -11.19 -3.37 0.44
C PRO A 513 -12.53 -3.78 1.09
N ARG A 514 -13.30 -4.61 0.40
CA ARG A 514 -14.65 -5.02 0.85
C ARG A 514 -14.67 -5.78 2.17
N TYR A 515 -13.76 -6.73 2.34
CA TYR A 515 -13.70 -7.56 3.55
C TYR A 515 -12.72 -7.00 4.58
N GLY A 516 -12.20 -5.79 4.34
CA GLY A 516 -11.07 -5.21 5.05
C GLY A 516 -9.76 -5.92 4.71
N LEU A 517 -8.65 -5.31 5.12
CA LEU A 517 -7.30 -5.90 5.04
C LEU A 517 -6.65 -6.05 6.42
N ARG A 518 -7.40 -5.75 7.49
CA ARG A 518 -6.93 -5.77 8.89
C ARG A 518 -5.62 -5.01 9.05
N GLU A 519 -4.59 -5.62 9.62
CA GLU A 519 -3.29 -5.03 9.85
C GLU A 519 -2.59 -4.65 8.54
N TRP A 520 -2.89 -5.30 7.40
CA TRP A 520 -2.32 -4.91 6.10
C TRP A 520 -2.92 -3.63 5.52
N GLU A 521 -3.98 -3.05 6.11
CA GLU A 521 -4.48 -1.72 5.70
C GLU A 521 -3.41 -0.64 5.86
N GLU A 522 -2.47 -0.81 6.81
CA GLU A 522 -1.36 0.11 7.01
C GLU A 522 -0.32 0.07 5.87
N LEU A 523 -0.40 -0.90 4.97
CA LEU A 523 0.52 -1.05 3.83
C LEU A 523 -0.01 -0.37 2.56
N LEU A 524 -1.22 0.19 2.63
CA LEU A 524 -1.85 0.91 1.52
C LEU A 524 -1.59 2.42 1.62
N ASP A 525 -1.43 3.04 0.45
CA ASP A 525 -1.63 4.48 0.30
C ASP A 525 -3.10 4.74 -0.03
N VAL A 526 -3.69 5.78 0.55
CA VAL A 526 -5.05 6.22 0.22
C VAL A 526 -5.08 7.73 0.08
N PHE A 527 -5.63 8.17 -1.03
CA PHE A 527 -5.78 9.58 -1.36
C PHE A 527 -7.03 9.79 -2.20
N LYS A 528 -7.54 11.03 -2.20
CA LYS A 528 -8.64 11.42 -3.07
C LYS A 528 -8.09 11.90 -4.40
N GLU A 529 -8.61 11.37 -5.49
CA GLU A 529 -8.23 11.84 -6.82
C GLU A 529 -8.94 13.16 -7.13
N ASP A 530 -8.16 14.15 -7.58
CA ASP A 530 -8.66 15.49 -7.91
C ASP A 530 -9.80 15.42 -8.92
N GLY A 531 -10.96 15.98 -8.57
CA GLY A 531 -12.12 16.10 -9.45
C GLY A 531 -13.11 14.93 -9.43
N LEU A 532 -12.76 13.76 -8.88
CA LEU A 532 -13.70 12.65 -8.68
C LEU A 532 -14.24 12.60 -7.25
N GLY A 533 -13.42 12.99 -6.26
CA GLY A 533 -13.78 12.94 -4.85
C GLY A 533 -13.86 11.53 -4.27
N GLU A 534 -13.58 10.50 -5.08
CA GLU A 534 -13.48 9.10 -4.65
C GLU A 534 -12.08 8.82 -4.09
N GLU A 535 -12.03 7.95 -3.08
CA GLU A 535 -10.78 7.49 -2.47
C GLU A 535 -10.18 6.37 -3.32
N VAL A 536 -8.89 6.51 -3.64
CA VAL A 536 -8.12 5.53 -4.42
C VAL A 536 -7.13 4.84 -3.49
N PHE A 537 -7.14 3.51 -3.53
CA PHE A 537 -6.29 2.63 -2.72
C PHE A 537 -5.12 2.13 -3.57
N VAL A 538 -3.90 2.36 -3.12
CA VAL A 538 -2.69 2.07 -3.91
C VAL A 538 -1.70 1.27 -3.08
N TRP A 539 -1.20 0.17 -3.66
CA TRP A 539 -0.11 -0.59 -3.06
C TRP A 539 1.24 -0.12 -3.59
N PRO A 540 2.22 0.18 -2.72
CA PRO A 540 3.62 0.12 -3.11
C PRO A 540 3.95 -1.29 -3.64
N PRO A 541 4.64 -1.43 -4.79
CA PRO A 541 4.94 -2.75 -5.35
C PRO A 541 5.68 -3.68 -4.39
N CYS A 542 6.57 -3.14 -3.55
CA CYS A 542 7.28 -3.91 -2.52
C CYS A 542 6.34 -4.53 -1.47
N TYR A 543 5.26 -3.83 -1.10
CA TYR A 543 4.27 -4.30 -0.16
C TYR A 543 3.26 -5.24 -0.79
N LEU A 544 2.83 -4.96 -2.04
CA LEU A 544 2.01 -5.92 -2.77
C LEU A 544 2.74 -7.24 -2.97
N TYR A 545 4.03 -7.20 -3.35
CA TYR A 545 4.88 -8.38 -3.42
C TYR A 545 4.84 -9.20 -2.13
N TYR A 546 5.04 -8.53 -0.97
CA TYR A 546 5.02 -9.19 0.33
C TYR A 546 3.70 -9.88 0.62
N VAL A 547 2.60 -9.17 0.40
CA VAL A 547 1.25 -9.67 0.66
C VAL A 547 0.94 -10.87 -0.23
N LEU A 548 1.30 -10.81 -1.51
CA LEU A 548 1.11 -11.92 -2.45
C LEU A 548 1.97 -13.14 -2.08
N ASP A 549 3.23 -12.93 -1.69
CA ASP A 549 4.12 -14.00 -1.22
C ASP A 549 3.59 -14.68 0.04
N LYS A 550 3.05 -13.91 1.00
CA LYS A 550 2.44 -14.44 2.23
C LYS A 550 1.17 -15.23 1.97
N LEU A 551 0.31 -14.75 1.07
CA LEU A 551 -0.87 -15.50 0.65
C LEU A 551 -0.48 -16.79 -0.11
N ALA A 552 0.57 -16.74 -0.92
CA ALA A 552 1.06 -17.90 -1.66
C ALA A 552 1.63 -19.02 -0.75
N GLN A 553 1.97 -18.73 0.50
CA GLN A 553 2.40 -19.73 1.49
C GLN A 553 1.26 -20.60 2.04
N ARG A 554 0.02 -20.43 1.53
CA ARG A 554 -1.19 -21.13 2.02
C ARG A 554 -1.91 -21.92 0.91
N PRO A 555 -1.25 -22.89 0.28
CA PRO A 555 -1.84 -23.70 -0.80
C PRO A 555 -3.06 -24.51 -0.33
N GLU A 556 -3.11 -24.92 0.93
CA GLU A 556 -4.25 -25.62 1.53
C GLU A 556 -5.53 -24.77 1.59
N ASP A 557 -5.38 -23.45 1.76
CA ASP A 557 -6.49 -22.52 1.89
C ASP A 557 -6.97 -21.98 0.54
N LEU A 558 -6.02 -21.65 -0.34
CA LEU A 558 -6.30 -20.96 -1.61
C LEU A 558 -6.30 -21.90 -2.83
N GLY A 559 -5.75 -23.10 -2.71
CA GLY A 559 -5.53 -24.02 -3.82
C GLY A 559 -4.23 -23.75 -4.59
N SER A 560 -3.62 -24.80 -5.11
CA SER A 560 -2.32 -24.75 -5.80
C SER A 560 -2.33 -23.86 -7.05
N LEU A 561 -3.43 -23.83 -7.79
CA LEU A 561 -3.58 -22.99 -8.99
C LEU A 561 -3.48 -21.51 -8.65
N VAL A 562 -4.30 -21.03 -7.70
CA VAL A 562 -4.26 -19.63 -7.24
C VAL A 562 -2.89 -19.28 -6.68
N VAL A 563 -2.31 -20.15 -5.84
CA VAL A 563 -0.96 -19.96 -5.29
C VAL A 563 0.11 -19.84 -6.38
N SER A 564 0.03 -20.66 -7.44
CA SER A 564 0.92 -20.55 -8.61
C SER A 564 0.83 -19.17 -9.27
N GLY A 565 -0.39 -18.62 -9.37
CA GLY A 565 -0.64 -17.27 -9.89
C GLY A 565 -0.10 -16.17 -8.98
N LEU A 566 -0.28 -16.29 -7.66
CA LEU A 566 0.25 -15.34 -6.67
C LEU A 566 1.78 -15.31 -6.71
N ASN A 567 2.41 -16.47 -6.74
CA ASN A 567 3.86 -16.60 -6.91
C ASN A 567 4.33 -15.99 -8.24
N ALA A 568 3.54 -16.12 -9.32
CA ALA A 568 3.83 -15.48 -10.59
C ALA A 568 3.79 -13.95 -10.47
N ALA A 569 2.73 -13.41 -9.89
CA ALA A 569 2.56 -11.97 -9.71
C ALA A 569 3.67 -11.38 -8.83
N ALA A 570 3.96 -12.01 -7.68
CA ALA A 570 5.04 -11.61 -6.80
C ALA A 570 6.41 -11.64 -7.52
N ALA A 571 6.76 -12.75 -8.19
CA ALA A 571 8.03 -12.85 -8.91
C ALA A 571 8.18 -11.79 -10.02
N ASN A 572 7.07 -11.37 -10.64
CA ASN A 572 7.08 -10.32 -11.65
C ASN A 572 7.18 -8.91 -11.06
N LEU A 573 6.55 -8.64 -9.91
CA LEU A 573 6.76 -7.38 -9.18
C LEU A 573 8.22 -7.24 -8.71
N TRP A 574 8.81 -8.35 -8.26
CA TRP A 574 10.21 -8.41 -7.82
C TRP A 574 11.20 -7.96 -8.90
N LYS A 575 10.85 -8.11 -10.18
CA LYS A 575 11.69 -7.61 -11.29
C LYS A 575 11.99 -6.11 -11.17
N LEU A 576 11.08 -5.29 -10.63
CA LEU A 576 11.36 -3.86 -10.40
C LEU A 576 12.54 -3.64 -9.44
N ASN A 577 12.73 -4.52 -8.46
CA ASN A 577 13.80 -4.43 -7.49
C ASN A 577 15.18 -4.76 -8.10
N THR A 578 15.20 -5.65 -9.09
CA THR A 578 16.44 -6.17 -9.71
C THR A 578 16.68 -5.66 -11.12
N ALA A 579 15.75 -4.90 -11.70
CA ALA A 579 15.87 -4.42 -13.05
C ALA A 579 17.00 -3.40 -13.16
N ASP A 580 17.85 -3.58 -14.15
CA ASP A 580 18.81 -2.57 -14.56
C ASP A 580 18.10 -1.32 -15.05
N ASP A 581 18.81 -0.19 -15.05
CA ASP A 581 18.26 1.05 -15.56
C ASP A 581 17.91 0.90 -17.05
N GLU A 582 16.73 1.39 -17.43
CA GLU A 582 16.19 1.30 -18.80
C GLU A 582 15.91 -0.13 -19.31
N SER A 583 16.00 -1.15 -18.46
CA SER A 583 15.65 -2.54 -18.84
C SER A 583 14.17 -2.69 -19.20
N GLY A 584 13.85 -3.58 -20.14
CA GLY A 584 12.47 -3.99 -20.43
C GLY A 584 11.74 -4.58 -19.21
N ASP A 585 12.49 -5.18 -18.28
CA ASP A 585 11.97 -5.74 -17.03
C ASP A 585 11.22 -4.72 -16.17
N GLN A 586 11.63 -3.45 -16.25
CA GLN A 586 10.99 -2.36 -15.52
C GLN A 586 9.50 -2.26 -15.87
N TRP A 587 9.16 -2.56 -17.13
CA TRP A 587 7.81 -2.47 -17.67
C TRP A 587 7.09 -3.83 -17.72
N GLU A 588 7.81 -4.85 -18.17
CA GLU A 588 7.30 -6.21 -18.31
C GLU A 588 6.83 -6.79 -16.96
N GLY A 589 7.59 -6.57 -15.89
CA GLY A 589 7.28 -7.09 -14.56
C GLY A 589 5.91 -6.64 -14.04
N PRO A 590 5.67 -5.33 -13.87
CA PRO A 590 4.37 -4.82 -13.40
C PRO A 590 3.20 -5.21 -14.30
N CYS A 591 3.39 -5.20 -15.63
CA CYS A 591 2.35 -5.62 -16.56
C CYS A 591 1.99 -7.10 -16.38
N ALA A 592 3.00 -7.98 -16.32
CA ALA A 592 2.82 -9.41 -16.07
C ALA A 592 2.11 -9.67 -14.74
N ALA A 593 2.50 -8.96 -13.68
CA ALA A 593 1.85 -9.08 -12.37
C ALA A 593 0.37 -8.67 -12.43
N ALA A 594 0.05 -7.54 -13.07
CA ALA A 594 -1.32 -7.08 -13.24
C ALA A 594 -2.19 -8.09 -14.02
N LEU A 595 -1.65 -8.68 -15.09
CA LEU A 595 -2.34 -9.73 -15.84
C LEU A 595 -2.57 -10.99 -15.00
N CYS A 596 -1.58 -11.45 -14.23
CA CYS A 596 -1.76 -12.57 -13.30
C CYS A 596 -2.89 -12.29 -12.29
N LEU A 597 -2.89 -11.11 -11.67
CA LEU A 597 -3.93 -10.74 -10.70
C LEU A 597 -5.33 -10.68 -11.34
N ARG A 598 -5.43 -10.26 -12.61
CA ARG A 598 -6.70 -10.29 -13.37
C ARG A 598 -7.19 -11.69 -13.66
N LEU A 599 -6.29 -12.61 -13.98
CA LEU A 599 -6.65 -14.01 -14.19
C LEU A 599 -7.16 -14.65 -12.89
N ILE A 600 -6.49 -14.38 -11.77
CA ILE A 600 -6.94 -14.83 -10.45
C ILE A 600 -8.29 -14.18 -10.10
N GLN A 601 -8.48 -12.89 -10.39
CA GLN A 601 -9.76 -12.19 -10.19
C GLN A 601 -10.91 -12.87 -10.96
N SER A 602 -10.67 -13.30 -12.20
CA SER A 602 -11.67 -14.03 -13.00
C SER A 602 -12.03 -15.37 -12.38
N ASP A 603 -11.02 -16.15 -11.96
CA ASP A 603 -11.20 -17.46 -11.31
C ASP A 603 -12.06 -17.32 -10.04
N LEU A 604 -11.68 -16.36 -9.20
CA LEU A 604 -12.36 -16.04 -7.97
C LEU A 604 -13.81 -15.57 -8.13
N ARG A 605 -14.17 -14.97 -9.28
CA ARG A 605 -15.54 -14.54 -9.60
C ARG A 605 -16.39 -15.65 -10.20
N LYS A 606 -15.77 -16.64 -10.85
CA LYS A 606 -16.50 -17.78 -11.44
C LYS A 606 -17.28 -18.55 -10.38
N ASP A 607 -16.68 -18.68 -9.19
CA ASP A 607 -17.18 -19.52 -8.11
C ASP A 607 -18.17 -18.82 -7.15
N ASP A 608 -18.30 -17.49 -7.25
CA ASP A 608 -19.25 -16.71 -6.44
C ASP A 608 -20.17 -15.85 -7.33
N PRO A 609 -21.45 -16.28 -7.53
CA PRO A 609 -22.44 -15.49 -8.26
C PRO A 609 -22.66 -14.11 -7.64
N ASP A 610 -22.58 -14.00 -6.31
CA ASP A 610 -22.72 -12.72 -5.62
C ASP A 610 -21.49 -11.83 -5.87
N ALA A 611 -20.33 -12.43 -6.18
CA ALA A 611 -19.12 -11.70 -6.57
C ALA A 611 -19.16 -11.11 -7.99
N GLN A 612 -20.06 -11.57 -8.87
CA GLN A 612 -20.24 -10.93 -10.18
C GLN A 612 -20.78 -9.51 -10.04
N ASP A 613 -21.74 -9.29 -9.13
CA ASP A 613 -22.29 -7.95 -8.87
C ASP A 613 -21.39 -7.12 -7.95
N GLN A 614 -20.58 -7.78 -7.13
CA GLN A 614 -19.73 -7.09 -6.14
C GLN A 614 -18.40 -6.66 -6.74
N ILE A 615 -17.71 -7.51 -7.52
CA ILE A 615 -16.39 -7.17 -8.09
C ILE A 615 -16.56 -6.16 -9.23
N ALA A 616 -15.94 -4.99 -9.05
CA ALA A 616 -15.96 -3.92 -10.03
C ALA A 616 -15.61 -4.46 -11.42
N ALA A 617 -16.52 -4.26 -12.36
CA ALA A 617 -16.28 -4.66 -13.73
C ALA A 617 -15.02 -3.97 -14.26
N LEU A 618 -14.24 -4.72 -15.05
CA LEU A 618 -13.14 -4.14 -15.84
C LEU A 618 -13.68 -2.94 -16.63
N PRO A 619 -13.03 -1.77 -16.60
CA PRO A 619 -13.40 -0.67 -17.47
C PRO A 619 -13.39 -1.11 -18.92
N LYS A 620 -14.33 -0.57 -19.69
CA LYS A 620 -14.52 -0.92 -21.10
C LYS A 620 -13.25 -0.71 -21.91
N ASP A 621 -12.46 0.31 -21.56
CA ASP A 621 -11.18 0.60 -22.22
C ASP A 621 -10.15 -0.53 -22.06
N LEU A 622 -10.30 -1.38 -21.04
CA LEU A 622 -9.45 -2.55 -20.81
C LEU A 622 -10.00 -3.84 -21.45
N HIS A 623 -11.18 -3.81 -22.07
CA HIS A 623 -11.78 -5.02 -22.65
C HIS A 623 -11.00 -5.55 -23.86
N ASN A 624 -10.15 -4.72 -24.46
CA ASN A 624 -9.29 -5.12 -25.57
C ASN A 624 -7.92 -5.65 -25.12
N THR A 625 -7.65 -5.67 -23.80
CA THR A 625 -6.34 -6.01 -23.23
C THR A 625 -6.33 -7.37 -22.57
N LEU A 626 -7.47 -8.05 -22.54
CA LEU A 626 -7.66 -9.34 -21.88
C LEU A 626 -8.59 -10.21 -22.74
N PRO A 627 -8.48 -11.54 -22.64
CA PRO A 627 -9.44 -12.42 -23.29
C PRO A 627 -10.87 -12.18 -22.79
N PRO A 628 -11.90 -12.21 -23.66
CA PRO A 628 -13.30 -12.04 -23.27
C PRO A 628 -13.75 -12.98 -22.14
N ALA A 629 -13.23 -14.21 -22.11
CA ALA A 629 -13.52 -15.18 -21.06
C ALA A 629 -13.07 -14.71 -19.66
N VAL A 630 -11.93 -14.01 -19.60
CA VAL A 630 -11.38 -13.41 -18.36
C VAL A 630 -12.21 -12.19 -17.95
N ILE A 631 -12.59 -11.34 -18.91
CA ILE A 631 -13.38 -10.13 -18.63
C ILE A 631 -14.76 -10.48 -18.09
N ARG A 632 -15.43 -11.46 -18.73
CA ARG A 632 -16.74 -11.96 -18.29
C ARG A 632 -16.67 -12.75 -16.98
N SER A 633 -15.46 -12.98 -16.46
CA SER A 633 -15.25 -13.64 -15.17
C SER A 633 -15.87 -15.04 -15.12
N GLN A 634 -15.72 -15.76 -16.24
CA GLN A 634 -16.25 -17.12 -16.44
C GLN A 634 -15.13 -18.15 -16.60
N CYS A 635 -13.91 -17.76 -16.24
CA CYS A 635 -12.71 -18.49 -16.60
C CYS A 635 -11.90 -18.84 -15.36
N SER A 636 -11.57 -20.13 -15.22
CA SER A 636 -10.69 -20.62 -14.16
C SER A 636 -9.22 -20.30 -14.44
N PHE A 637 -8.43 -20.12 -13.40
CA PHE A 637 -6.98 -19.91 -13.57
C PHE A 637 -6.27 -21.25 -13.72
N GLY A 638 -5.69 -21.50 -14.90
CA GLY A 638 -5.13 -22.80 -15.26
C GLY A 638 -3.75 -23.12 -14.65
N THR A 639 -2.99 -22.09 -14.22
CA THR A 639 -1.62 -22.09 -13.64
C THR A 639 -0.67 -21.16 -14.41
N ARG A 640 0.51 -20.92 -13.82
CA ARG A 640 1.66 -20.28 -14.44
C ARG A 640 2.53 -21.32 -15.14
N ILE A 641 2.84 -21.11 -16.41
CA ILE A 641 3.77 -21.95 -17.18
C ILE A 641 4.99 -21.12 -17.59
N ARG A 642 6.18 -21.68 -17.38
CA ARG A 642 7.44 -21.03 -17.68
C ARG A 642 8.46 -22.07 -18.17
N ASN A 643 9.17 -21.77 -19.24
CA ASN A 643 10.26 -22.60 -19.76
C ASN A 643 11.37 -21.71 -20.35
N SER A 644 12.63 -22.08 -20.18
CA SER A 644 13.82 -21.39 -20.72
C SER A 644 14.20 -21.83 -22.12
N ASP A 645 13.75 -23.00 -22.54
CA ASP A 645 14.17 -23.63 -23.78
C ASP A 645 13.35 -23.15 -24.98
N TRP A 646 12.29 -22.38 -24.72
CA TRP A 646 11.48 -21.76 -25.77
C TRP A 646 12.21 -20.58 -26.39
N THR A 647 12.30 -20.61 -27.72
CA THR A 647 12.91 -19.55 -28.53
C THR A 647 11.91 -18.89 -29.47
N THR A 648 10.84 -19.61 -29.84
CA THR A 648 9.83 -19.17 -30.80
C THR A 648 8.40 -19.40 -30.29
N LEU A 649 7.42 -18.73 -30.91
CA LEU A 649 5.99 -18.99 -30.66
C LEU A 649 5.61 -20.46 -30.92
N SER A 650 6.19 -21.08 -31.96
CA SER A 650 5.98 -22.49 -32.26
C SER A 650 6.37 -23.38 -31.08
N ASP A 651 7.50 -23.11 -30.44
CA ASP A 651 7.97 -23.90 -29.30
C ASP A 651 6.98 -23.84 -28.13
N VAL A 652 6.45 -22.65 -27.85
CA VAL A 652 5.50 -22.42 -26.74
C VAL A 652 4.18 -23.14 -27.00
N VAL A 653 3.63 -22.98 -28.21
CA VAL A 653 2.33 -23.58 -28.57
C VAL A 653 2.44 -25.10 -28.67
N GLU A 654 3.47 -25.62 -29.35
CA GLU A 654 3.69 -27.07 -29.48
C GLU A 654 3.88 -27.71 -28.11
N ALA A 655 4.71 -27.14 -27.23
CA ALA A 655 4.90 -27.66 -25.88
C ALA A 655 3.62 -27.62 -25.03
N PHE A 656 2.72 -26.67 -25.30
CA PHE A 656 1.44 -26.57 -24.60
C PHE A 656 0.45 -27.65 -25.04
N VAL A 657 0.24 -27.83 -26.35
CA VAL A 657 -0.83 -28.70 -26.89
C VAL A 657 -0.40 -30.16 -27.10
N LYS A 658 0.90 -30.45 -27.23
CA LYS A 658 1.40 -31.80 -27.48
C LYS A 658 0.89 -32.78 -26.41
N GLN A 659 0.65 -34.03 -26.81
CA GLN A 659 0.28 -35.09 -25.88
C GLN A 659 1.34 -35.26 -24.79
N GLY A 660 0.92 -35.14 -23.52
CA GLY A 660 1.84 -35.15 -22.37
C GLY A 660 2.58 -33.82 -22.15
N GLY A 661 2.28 -32.78 -22.93
CA GLY A 661 2.73 -31.41 -22.73
C GLY A 661 2.01 -30.71 -21.58
N TYR A 662 2.18 -29.39 -21.49
CA TYR A 662 1.72 -28.62 -20.32
C TYR A 662 0.21 -28.66 -20.12
N LEU A 663 -0.60 -28.57 -21.18
CA LEU A 663 -2.06 -28.65 -21.05
C LEU A 663 -2.49 -30.03 -20.56
N SER A 664 -1.99 -31.10 -21.20
CA SER A 664 -2.30 -32.47 -20.81
C SER A 664 -1.92 -32.77 -19.35
N GLN A 665 -0.80 -32.22 -18.88
CA GLN A 665 -0.36 -32.37 -17.50
C GLN A 665 -1.26 -31.57 -16.55
N ALA A 666 -1.56 -30.31 -16.86
CA ALA A 666 -2.45 -29.48 -16.05
C ALA A 666 -3.85 -30.10 -15.92
N LEU A 667 -4.44 -30.62 -17.00
CA LEU A 667 -5.74 -31.30 -16.96
C LEU A 667 -5.72 -32.61 -16.15
N ARG A 668 -4.56 -33.28 -16.06
CA ARG A 668 -4.39 -34.49 -15.25
C ARG A 668 -4.32 -34.13 -13.76
N ASP A 669 -3.55 -33.11 -13.43
CA ASP A 669 -3.34 -32.67 -12.05
C ASP A 669 -4.57 -31.92 -11.52
N HIS A 670 -5.31 -31.26 -12.42
CA HIS A 670 -6.50 -30.45 -12.16
C HIS A 670 -7.62 -30.77 -13.16
N PRO A 671 -8.34 -31.90 -12.99
CA PRO A 671 -9.41 -32.32 -13.88
C PRO A 671 -10.54 -31.28 -14.04
N GLU A 672 -10.74 -30.42 -13.05
CA GLU A 672 -11.68 -29.30 -13.10
C GLU A 672 -11.43 -28.31 -14.24
N LEU A 673 -10.20 -28.26 -14.77
CA LEU A 673 -9.84 -27.41 -15.92
C LEU A 673 -10.30 -28.00 -17.26
N ALA A 674 -10.74 -29.26 -17.29
CA ALA A 674 -11.24 -29.91 -18.49
C ALA A 674 -12.66 -29.48 -18.85
N GLU A 675 -13.38 -28.81 -17.94
CA GLU A 675 -14.76 -28.35 -18.14
C GLU A 675 -14.84 -26.82 -18.10
N GLY A 676 -15.53 -26.24 -19.10
CA GLY A 676 -15.70 -24.80 -19.21
C GLY A 676 -14.43 -24.06 -19.67
N CYS A 677 -14.33 -22.78 -19.33
CA CYS A 677 -13.20 -21.94 -19.73
C CYS A 677 -12.08 -21.96 -18.68
N ALA A 678 -10.82 -22.10 -19.11
CA ALA A 678 -9.64 -21.88 -18.29
C ALA A 678 -8.59 -21.01 -19.01
N ALA A 679 -7.83 -20.21 -18.25
CA ALA A 679 -6.81 -19.31 -18.77
C ALA A 679 -5.47 -19.55 -18.07
N PHE A 680 -4.44 -19.76 -18.88
CA PHE A 680 -3.08 -20.07 -18.45
C PHE A 680 -2.18 -18.86 -18.68
N PHE A 681 -1.41 -18.50 -17.66
CA PHE A 681 -0.38 -17.47 -17.80
C PHE A 681 0.93 -18.11 -18.26
N VAL A 682 1.35 -17.81 -19.48
CA VAL A 682 2.51 -18.47 -20.10
C VAL A 682 3.61 -17.44 -20.34
N LYS A 683 4.82 -17.71 -19.86
CA LYS A 683 5.93 -16.76 -19.96
C LYS A 683 7.22 -17.45 -20.41
N PRO A 684 7.74 -17.12 -21.60
CA PRO A 684 9.09 -17.51 -21.99
C PRO A 684 10.11 -16.98 -20.98
N SER A 685 11.12 -17.77 -20.65
CA SER A 685 12.23 -17.32 -19.78
C SER A 685 13.47 -16.92 -20.56
N ASN A 686 13.46 -17.18 -21.86
CA ASN A 686 14.57 -16.85 -22.72
C ASN A 686 14.51 -15.38 -23.08
N ASN A 687 15.56 -14.62 -22.74
CA ASN A 687 15.68 -13.21 -23.07
C ASN A 687 15.81 -12.96 -24.58
N GLN A 688 16.09 -14.01 -25.37
CA GLN A 688 16.14 -13.98 -26.83
C GLN A 688 14.81 -14.36 -27.49
N PHE A 689 13.75 -14.63 -26.70
CA PHE A 689 12.45 -14.95 -27.28
C PHE A 689 11.94 -13.78 -28.10
N GLU A 690 11.80 -14.00 -29.41
CA GLU A 690 11.45 -12.93 -30.32
C GLU A 690 9.96 -12.58 -30.24
N THR A 691 9.65 -11.31 -30.42
CA THR A 691 8.28 -10.77 -30.61
C THR A 691 7.41 -10.57 -29.38
N TYR A 692 7.32 -11.51 -28.43
CA TYR A 692 6.40 -11.39 -27.27
C TYR A 692 7.11 -11.63 -25.93
N ASP A 693 6.69 -10.89 -24.91
CA ASP A 693 7.27 -11.02 -23.56
C ASP A 693 6.48 -12.02 -22.69
N LEU A 694 5.19 -12.20 -22.96
CA LEU A 694 4.32 -13.16 -22.27
C LEU A 694 3.07 -13.49 -23.10
N PHE A 695 2.33 -14.52 -22.67
CA PHE A 695 1.09 -14.96 -23.28
C PHE A 695 0.00 -15.29 -22.25
N ILE A 696 -1.26 -15.22 -22.71
CA ILE A 696 -2.40 -15.84 -22.04
C ILE A 696 -3.03 -16.84 -23.01
N PHE A 697 -3.07 -18.11 -22.61
CA PHE A 697 -3.71 -19.16 -23.40
C PHE A 697 -5.07 -19.46 -22.80
N VAL A 698 -6.12 -19.49 -23.61
CA VAL A 698 -7.49 -19.78 -23.17
C VAL A 698 -7.91 -21.12 -23.74
N THR A 699 -8.42 -21.98 -22.88
CA THR A 699 -9.00 -23.27 -23.23
C THR A 699 -10.50 -23.28 -22.96
N GLU A 700 -11.25 -23.99 -23.80
CA GLU A 700 -12.65 -24.31 -23.59
C GLU A 700 -12.81 -25.83 -23.64
N ASP A 701 -13.39 -26.40 -22.60
CA ASP A 701 -13.61 -27.84 -22.43
C ASP A 701 -12.32 -28.66 -22.68
N GLY A 702 -11.23 -28.21 -22.06
CA GLY A 702 -9.90 -28.84 -22.14
C GLY A 702 -9.18 -28.67 -23.47
N LYS A 703 -9.69 -27.86 -24.41
CA LYS A 703 -9.06 -27.61 -25.71
C LYS A 703 -8.62 -26.16 -25.84
N LEU A 704 -7.42 -25.92 -26.37
CA LEU A 704 -6.94 -24.57 -26.66
C LEU A 704 -7.85 -23.91 -27.71
N THR A 705 -8.41 -22.74 -27.39
CA THR A 705 -9.28 -21.97 -28.30
C THR A 705 -8.71 -20.60 -28.61
N GLN A 706 -7.94 -19.99 -27.70
CA GLN A 706 -7.33 -18.68 -27.94
C GLN A 706 -5.90 -18.57 -27.41
N VAL A 707 -5.08 -17.79 -28.13
CA VAL A 707 -3.72 -17.43 -27.73
C VAL A 707 -3.58 -15.92 -27.81
N TRP A 708 -3.28 -15.28 -26.68
CA TRP A 708 -3.05 -13.85 -26.58
C TRP A 708 -1.58 -13.59 -26.31
N GLY A 709 -0.84 -13.07 -27.28
CA GLY A 709 0.57 -12.67 -27.14
C GLY A 709 0.69 -11.21 -26.75
N TYR A 710 1.51 -10.91 -25.75
CA TYR A 710 1.67 -9.57 -25.19
C TYR A 710 3.10 -9.09 -25.42
N GLN A 711 3.21 -7.87 -25.94
CA GLN A 711 4.47 -7.17 -26.04
C GLN A 711 4.41 -5.88 -25.19
N CYS A 712 5.25 -5.86 -24.17
CA CYS A 712 5.40 -4.81 -23.17
C CYS A 712 6.54 -3.90 -23.64
N LYS A 713 6.21 -2.74 -24.20
CA LYS A 713 7.21 -1.75 -24.63
C LYS A 713 7.02 -0.42 -23.93
N ARG A 714 8.14 0.28 -23.75
CA ARG A 714 8.21 1.65 -23.27
C ARG A 714 8.21 2.62 -24.46
N GLY A 715 7.48 3.72 -24.34
CA GLY A 715 7.48 4.82 -25.32
C GLY A 715 6.16 5.01 -26.06
N ASP A 716 5.98 6.22 -26.60
CA ASP A 716 4.75 6.64 -27.30
C ASP A 716 4.76 6.27 -28.79
N GLU A 717 5.93 6.04 -29.39
CA GLU A 717 6.11 5.77 -30.83
C GLU A 717 5.80 4.31 -31.18
N LEU A 718 5.01 4.08 -32.24
CA LEU A 718 4.84 2.75 -32.83
C LEU A 718 6.15 2.31 -33.50
N PRO A 719 6.53 1.01 -33.44
CA PRO A 719 7.61 0.50 -34.28
C PRO A 719 7.39 0.97 -35.72
N GLU A 720 8.45 1.40 -36.39
CA GLU A 720 8.37 1.99 -37.74
C GLU A 720 7.74 1.03 -38.77
N ASP A 721 7.80 -0.27 -38.52
CA ASP A 721 7.19 -1.33 -39.33
C ASP A 721 5.73 -1.65 -38.96
N THR A 722 5.15 -0.94 -37.99
CA THR A 722 3.71 -0.99 -37.72
C THR A 722 3.05 -0.03 -38.69
N GLU A 723 2.70 -0.49 -39.89
CA GLU A 723 1.77 0.27 -40.73
C GLU A 723 0.58 0.66 -39.83
N SER A 724 0.31 1.95 -39.72
CA SER A 724 -0.78 2.47 -38.91
C SER A 724 -2.10 2.03 -39.53
N ILE A 725 -2.50 0.79 -39.27
CA ILE A 725 -3.84 0.33 -39.57
C ILE A 725 -4.73 1.09 -38.59
N ALA A 726 -5.39 2.13 -39.11
CA ALA A 726 -6.34 2.92 -38.37
C ALA A 726 -7.32 1.97 -37.66
N ALA A 727 -7.29 1.96 -36.34
CA ALA A 727 -8.20 1.19 -35.52
C ALA A 727 -9.62 1.75 -35.71
N ASP A 728 -10.37 1.18 -36.65
CA ASP A 728 -11.82 1.30 -36.63
C ASP A 728 -12.34 0.41 -35.49
N LEU A 729 -12.53 1.01 -34.32
CA LEU A 729 -13.02 0.35 -33.10
C LEU A 729 -14.51 -0.05 -33.18
N SER A 730 -15.12 -0.04 -34.37
CA SER A 730 -16.52 -0.43 -34.59
C SER A 730 -16.71 -1.74 -35.37
N GLY A 731 -15.62 -2.39 -35.83
CA GLY A 731 -15.67 -3.63 -36.60
C GLY A 731 -15.18 -4.86 -35.84
N ASP A 732 -15.75 -6.01 -36.14
CA ASP A 732 -15.44 -7.35 -35.61
C ASP A 732 -13.92 -7.68 -35.63
N ILE A 733 -13.27 -7.67 -34.45
CA ILE A 733 -11.79 -7.75 -34.36
C ILE A 733 -11.32 -9.19 -34.11
N SER A 734 -11.02 -9.89 -35.21
CA SER A 734 -10.27 -11.13 -35.22
C SER A 734 -9.29 -11.15 -36.39
N HIS A 735 -8.01 -10.88 -36.10
CA HIS A 735 -6.93 -11.14 -37.06
C HIS A 735 -5.84 -11.95 -36.33
N PRO A 736 -5.46 -13.11 -36.87
CA PRO A 736 -4.57 -14.05 -36.21
C PRO A 736 -3.13 -13.49 -36.16
N LEU A 737 -2.36 -13.91 -35.14
CA LEU A 737 -0.90 -13.96 -35.25
C LEU A 737 -0.54 -14.62 -36.59
N PRO A 738 0.55 -14.23 -37.29
CA PRO A 738 1.02 -14.99 -38.43
C PRO A 738 1.35 -16.41 -37.94
N VAL A 739 0.39 -17.33 -38.09
CA VAL A 739 0.63 -18.73 -37.77
C VAL A 739 1.52 -19.22 -38.88
N GLU A 740 2.77 -19.53 -38.55
CA GLU A 740 3.67 -20.13 -39.52
C GLU A 740 2.95 -21.34 -40.12
N PRO A 741 2.83 -21.46 -41.46
CA PRO A 741 2.19 -22.60 -42.09
C PRO A 741 2.78 -23.94 -41.60
N ALA A 742 4.05 -23.94 -41.20
CA ALA A 742 4.73 -25.06 -40.56
C ALA A 742 4.12 -25.46 -39.20
N LEU A 743 3.66 -24.52 -38.38
CA LEU A 743 3.01 -24.79 -37.11
C LEU A 743 1.62 -25.42 -37.31
N LEU A 744 0.83 -24.92 -38.27
CA LEU A 744 -0.46 -25.53 -38.63
C LEU A 744 -0.30 -26.92 -39.24
N ALA A 745 0.77 -27.16 -40.00
CA ALA A 745 1.07 -28.48 -40.54
C ALA A 745 1.43 -29.50 -39.44
N LYS A 746 2.12 -29.06 -38.38
CA LYS A 746 2.49 -29.90 -37.22
C LYS A 746 1.34 -30.13 -36.25
N CYS A 747 0.49 -29.13 -36.06
CA CYS A 747 -0.62 -29.13 -35.12
C CYS A 747 -1.91 -28.67 -35.83
N PRO A 748 -2.57 -29.54 -36.62
CA PRO A 748 -3.77 -29.20 -37.38
C PRO A 748 -4.92 -28.67 -36.50
N GLU A 749 -4.98 -29.11 -35.23
CA GLU A 749 -5.94 -28.66 -34.22
C GLU A 749 -5.86 -27.14 -33.94
N LEU A 750 -4.75 -26.49 -34.30
CA LEU A 750 -4.60 -25.04 -34.15
C LEU A 750 -5.34 -24.24 -35.23
N SER A 751 -5.89 -24.89 -36.27
CA SER A 751 -6.58 -24.18 -37.36
C SER A 751 -7.80 -23.38 -36.88
N SER A 752 -8.39 -23.76 -35.75
CA SER A 752 -9.52 -23.06 -35.12
C SER A 752 -9.12 -22.14 -33.96
N VAL A 753 -7.83 -22.04 -33.63
CA VAL A 753 -7.37 -21.25 -32.47
C VAL A 753 -7.30 -19.77 -32.86
N LYS A 754 -8.04 -18.93 -32.12
CA LYS A 754 -7.99 -17.47 -32.28
C LYS A 754 -6.69 -16.94 -31.67
N MET A 755 -5.85 -16.36 -32.50
CA MET A 755 -4.62 -15.73 -32.04
C MET A 755 -4.78 -14.20 -31.99
N VAL A 756 -4.31 -13.56 -30.92
CA VAL A 756 -4.45 -12.11 -30.69
C VAL A 756 -3.12 -11.53 -30.23
N SER A 757 -2.74 -10.38 -30.77
CA SER A 757 -1.56 -9.63 -30.33
C SER A 757 -1.98 -8.40 -29.55
N VAL A 758 -1.39 -8.21 -28.38
CA VAL A 758 -1.65 -7.09 -27.49
C VAL A 758 -0.36 -6.31 -27.26
N TRP A 759 -0.39 -5.04 -27.63
CA TRP A 759 0.69 -4.12 -27.34
C TRP A 759 0.37 -3.35 -26.08
N MET A 760 1.12 -3.60 -25.01
CA MET A 760 1.00 -2.88 -23.75
C MET A 760 2.04 -1.77 -23.70
N ARG A 761 1.57 -0.54 -23.79
CA ARG A 761 2.41 0.65 -23.72
C ARG A 761 2.01 1.54 -22.56
N GLY A 762 3.03 2.10 -21.95
CA GLY A 762 2.87 3.18 -21.02
C GLY A 762 3.07 4.52 -21.73
N GLY A 763 2.01 5.35 -21.81
CA GLY A 763 2.16 6.76 -22.15
C GLY A 763 2.93 7.56 -21.10
N VAL A 764 3.45 8.73 -21.47
CA VAL A 764 4.28 9.58 -20.60
C VAL A 764 3.48 10.74 -20.01
N GLY A 765 3.69 11.06 -18.72
CA GLY A 765 3.22 12.31 -18.10
C GLY A 765 1.80 12.29 -17.49
N PRO A 766 1.29 13.43 -17.00
CA PRO A 766 -0.01 13.54 -16.33
C PRO A 766 -1.22 13.21 -17.22
N GLN A 767 -1.00 13.10 -18.53
CA GLN A 767 -2.01 12.72 -19.53
C GLN A 767 -1.73 11.34 -20.15
N ALA A 768 -0.86 10.54 -19.54
CA ALA A 768 -0.48 9.22 -20.01
C ALA A 768 -1.70 8.32 -20.16
N LYS A 769 -2.01 7.91 -21.40
CA LYS A 769 -2.97 6.86 -21.69
C LYS A 769 -2.18 5.58 -21.96
N ALA A 770 -2.48 4.51 -21.24
CA ALA A 770 -2.13 3.18 -21.71
C ALA A 770 -2.92 2.96 -23.01
N ARG A 771 -2.23 2.87 -24.15
CA ARG A 771 -2.85 2.57 -25.43
C ARG A 771 -2.61 1.10 -25.71
N VAL A 772 -3.70 0.34 -25.73
CA VAL A 772 -3.68 -0.98 -26.33
C VAL A 772 -4.11 -0.84 -27.77
N VAL A 773 -3.17 -1.16 -28.66
CA VAL A 773 -3.43 -1.24 -30.10
C VAL A 773 -3.44 -2.72 -30.43
N GLN A 774 -4.59 -3.21 -30.87
CA GLN A 774 -4.67 -4.49 -31.54
C GLN A 774 -4.20 -4.25 -32.98
N VAL A 775 -3.08 -4.88 -33.35
CA VAL A 775 -2.50 -4.73 -34.70
C VAL A 775 -2.96 -5.92 -35.55
N ASN A 776 -3.57 -5.62 -36.69
CA ASN A 776 -4.08 -6.62 -37.63
C ASN A 776 -2.98 -7.09 -38.58
N GLY A 777 -2.33 -8.21 -38.26
CA GLY A 777 -1.35 -8.87 -39.12
C GLY A 777 0.02 -8.16 -39.20
N MET A 778 1.10 -8.93 -39.11
CA MET A 778 2.40 -8.51 -39.64
C MET A 778 2.55 -9.12 -41.03
N PRO A 779 2.98 -8.38 -42.06
CA PRO A 779 3.43 -8.99 -43.30
C PRO A 779 4.69 -9.79 -43.01
N ILE A 780 4.64 -11.10 -43.25
CA ILE A 780 5.84 -11.94 -43.32
C ILE A 780 6.64 -11.38 -44.50
N LYS A 781 7.83 -10.81 -44.24
CA LYS A 781 8.82 -10.62 -45.31
C LYS A 781 9.10 -12.01 -45.87
N SER A 782 8.57 -12.29 -47.06
CA SER A 782 8.92 -13.49 -47.81
C SER A 782 10.44 -13.54 -47.91
N LEU A 783 11.05 -14.58 -47.34
CA LEU A 783 12.39 -14.99 -47.73
C LEU A 783 12.30 -15.28 -49.24
N GLU A 784 12.83 -14.36 -50.06
CA GLU A 784 13.26 -14.73 -51.40
C GLU A 784 14.41 -15.71 -51.23
N VAL A 785 14.09 -16.98 -51.44
CA VAL A 785 15.09 -18.02 -51.63
C VAL A 785 15.74 -17.77 -52.99
N THR A 786 16.97 -17.25 -52.99
CA THR A 786 17.89 -17.38 -54.14
C THR A 786 18.66 -18.70 -54.05
#